data_AF-A0A8K1FGC7-F1
#
_entry.id   AF-A0A8K1FGC7-F1
#
_cell.length_a   1.000
_cell.length_b   1.000
_cell.length_c   1.000
_cell.angle_alpha   90.00
_cell.angle_beta   90.00
_cell.angle_gamma   90.00
#
_symmetry.space_group_name_H-M   'P 1'
#
loop_
_entity.id
_entity.type
_entity.pdbx_description
1 polymer ?
#
loop_
_entity_poly.entity_id
_entity_poly.type
_entity_poly.pdbx_seq_one_letter_code
_entity_poly.pdbx_strand_id
1 'polypeptide(L)'
;MTLVERLQRLQRLWPGTPRVTSLLQKGAGHGKPSMKPSDARRHGLPLVSPSNSQSSSQDSSKPRKEERLSDAMWKPEQEFPGSTTIDRSRMSITRESQILARVARVAVKSIFKPSRLIVLGTCSLCTLGLTSYEAHLLLDPACSAADALAFTHKYSTENFFASCIWETREAELVAQALGMNPDEVLKVLDPENSPEDAQLSLHLQGIYTTRAIVAGFMVITQVLSIVRESMLATHRYMDHVFLGKEPPLRGITERIIRLAGDGSDVTEVSMARYGAHILPVYENPSKWKHLIAFWSVNGRVPCVWHVASGNYGYRHSWASLEVDSSFMLRTTTGKYILCIEADATNLDRAHELQKPNNDITLEEASQAYRMIERAAARKINRPFRSLCVFLGDSLQLCDTGGTSFVTLRERIHLKKEVDVLIDAKAPLLLAILKWCSRFADKHRTIVLDATPLNYAPLQVLLERNGYTVLTPTEEIDWKPGNTSPPPPVEAPISPGDLKSVASSKPVTASPKPVTASSTVSATPLTGAKNEKLTITAAKSPSETIKDKKEKLPRLIYYPTTAATINAVHSVLTAGLAAPRHCCVLINSPFGLSHLKEIAEYEEEDFYPICAAEIYDDYFRQVRIWTRMGHSAAAIQRELDQRFAPVLGVQTEISHLERASTTMRKT
;
A
#
# COMPACT_ATOMS: atom_id res chain seq x y z
N MET A 1 -0.25 -18.48 22.64
CA MET A 1 0.50 -19.48 21.85
C MET A 1 1.88 -19.61 22.45
N THR A 2 2.16 -20.74 23.10
CA THR A 2 3.40 -20.94 23.88
C THR A 2 4.59 -21.20 22.97
N LEU A 3 5.82 -21.00 23.46
CA LEU A 3 7.06 -21.29 22.72
C LEU A 3 7.09 -22.75 22.22
N VAL A 4 6.54 -23.66 23.04
CA VAL A 4 6.40 -25.10 22.73
C VAL A 4 5.50 -25.33 21.51
N GLU A 5 4.35 -24.65 21.41
CA GLU A 5 3.46 -24.77 20.25
C GLU A 5 4.10 -24.23 18.96
N ARG A 6 4.93 -23.19 19.06
CA ARG A 6 5.67 -22.64 17.91
C ARG A 6 6.79 -23.58 17.44
N LEU A 7 7.51 -24.20 18.37
CA LEU A 7 8.55 -25.18 18.06
C LEU A 7 7.95 -26.48 17.49
N GLN A 8 6.82 -26.96 18.03
CA GLN A 8 6.10 -28.12 17.50
C GLN A 8 5.49 -27.88 16.10
N ARG A 9 5.12 -26.63 15.77
CA ARG A 9 4.72 -26.26 14.39
C ARG A 9 5.91 -26.20 13.44
N LEU A 10 7.06 -25.66 13.88
CA LEU A 10 8.28 -25.62 13.08
C LEU A 10 8.81 -27.03 12.77
N GLN A 11 8.71 -27.96 13.71
CA GLN A 11 9.14 -29.35 13.53
C GLN A 11 8.24 -30.15 12.56
N ARG A 12 6.97 -29.76 12.38
CA ARG A 12 6.07 -30.36 11.36
C ARG A 12 6.31 -29.84 9.95
N LEU A 13 7.00 -28.71 9.80
CA LEU A 13 7.22 -28.04 8.50
C LEU A 13 8.55 -28.44 7.83
N TRP A 14 9.34 -29.33 8.44
CA TRP A 14 10.65 -29.75 7.93
C TRP A 14 10.79 -31.30 7.91
N PRO A 15 10.20 -32.01 6.93
CA PRO A 15 10.38 -33.46 6.83
C PRO A 15 11.71 -33.74 6.12
N GLY A 16 12.76 -34.05 6.88
CA GLY A 16 14.08 -34.25 6.31
C GLY A 16 15.12 -34.85 7.26
N THR A 17 14.77 -35.93 7.97
CA THR A 17 15.74 -36.93 8.48
C THR A 17 15.03 -38.26 8.75
N PRO A 18 15.66 -39.41 8.47
CA PRO A 18 14.99 -40.72 8.44
C PRO A 18 14.77 -41.27 9.85
N ARG A 19 13.55 -41.73 10.14
CA ARG A 19 13.30 -42.60 11.29
C ARG A 19 13.76 -44.02 10.95
N VAL A 20 14.85 -44.45 11.58
CA VAL A 20 15.20 -45.85 11.75
C VAL A 20 14.26 -46.41 12.83
N THR A 21 13.33 -47.28 12.44
CA THR A 21 12.85 -48.45 13.22
C THR A 21 11.63 -49.08 12.53
N SER A 22 11.83 -50.28 11.99
CA SER A 22 11.06 -51.51 12.26
C SER A 22 11.17 -52.48 11.08
N LEU A 23 11.98 -53.51 11.34
CA LEU A 23 11.94 -54.80 10.65
C LEU A 23 10.69 -55.57 11.11
N LEU A 24 10.20 -56.44 10.21
CA LEU A 24 9.20 -57.50 10.36
C LEU A 24 7.71 -57.10 10.28
N GLN A 25 7.14 -57.19 9.06
CA GLN A 25 6.26 -58.33 8.73
C GLN A 25 6.06 -58.47 7.20
N LYS A 26 6.25 -59.71 6.73
CA LYS A 26 6.05 -60.19 5.35
C LYS A 26 4.57 -60.15 4.95
N GLY A 27 4.29 -60.00 3.65
CA GLY A 27 3.02 -60.50 3.07
C GLY A 27 2.62 -59.95 1.71
N ALA A 28 3.20 -60.51 0.65
CA ALA A 28 2.66 -60.75 -0.72
C ALA A 28 1.58 -59.83 -1.36
N GLY A 29 1.85 -59.41 -2.60
CA GLY A 29 0.78 -58.98 -3.53
C GLY A 29 1.28 -58.29 -4.80
N HIS A 30 1.23 -59.01 -5.93
CA HIS A 30 1.61 -58.57 -7.27
C HIS A 30 0.77 -57.40 -7.84
N GLY A 31 1.38 -56.57 -8.69
CA GLY A 31 0.66 -55.69 -9.62
C GLY A 31 1.55 -54.70 -10.39
N LYS A 32 2.14 -55.14 -11.52
CA LYS A 32 2.74 -54.25 -12.54
C LYS A 32 1.64 -53.47 -13.28
N PRO A 33 1.95 -52.26 -13.77
CA PRO A 33 1.88 -52.04 -15.23
C PRO A 33 3.10 -51.21 -15.70
N SER A 34 3.98 -51.78 -16.54
CA SER A 34 3.92 -51.71 -18.02
C SER A 34 3.85 -50.29 -18.58
N MET A 35 5.02 -49.65 -18.69
CA MET A 35 5.25 -48.53 -19.60
C MET A 35 5.27 -49.04 -21.05
N LYS A 36 4.57 -48.34 -21.96
CA LYS A 36 4.85 -48.35 -23.40
C LYS A 36 5.22 -46.93 -23.84
N PRO A 37 6.23 -46.76 -24.71
CA PRO A 37 6.55 -45.50 -25.36
C PRO A 37 5.74 -45.38 -26.66
N SER A 38 5.30 -44.19 -27.01
CA SER A 38 4.76 -43.92 -28.34
C SER A 38 5.14 -42.51 -28.81
N ASP A 39 6.06 -42.53 -29.77
CA ASP A 39 6.03 -41.80 -31.03
C ASP A 39 6.17 -40.28 -31.07
N ALA A 40 7.38 -39.92 -31.49
CA ALA A 40 7.71 -38.70 -32.20
C ALA A 40 6.89 -38.57 -33.51
N ARG A 41 6.26 -37.40 -33.71
CA ARG A 41 5.89 -36.91 -35.04
C ARG A 41 6.42 -35.50 -35.26
N ARG A 42 7.29 -35.42 -36.26
CA ARG A 42 7.74 -34.23 -36.96
C ARG A 42 6.55 -33.59 -37.71
N HIS A 43 6.35 -32.30 -37.51
CA HIS A 43 5.76 -31.37 -38.49
C HIS A 43 6.76 -30.21 -38.55
N GLY A 44 7.44 -29.92 -39.67
CA GLY A 44 6.90 -29.75 -41.01
C GLY A 44 6.61 -28.25 -41.23
N LEU A 45 7.66 -27.43 -41.24
CA LEU A 45 7.58 -26.01 -41.62
C LEU A 45 7.39 -25.90 -43.13
N PRO A 46 6.43 -25.11 -43.65
CA PRO A 46 6.49 -24.64 -45.02
C PRO A 46 7.12 -23.24 -45.07
N LEU A 47 8.18 -23.13 -45.86
CA LEU A 47 8.61 -21.90 -46.52
C LEU A 47 7.46 -21.35 -47.36
N VAL A 48 7.12 -20.08 -47.20
CA VAL A 48 6.34 -19.32 -48.20
C VAL A 48 7.06 -18.00 -48.47
N SER A 49 7.40 -17.83 -49.75
CA SER A 49 8.07 -16.69 -50.37
C SER A 49 7.17 -15.44 -50.44
N PRO A 50 7.74 -14.23 -50.67
CA PRO A 50 7.00 -12.98 -50.59
C PRO A 50 6.24 -12.69 -51.89
N SER A 51 4.92 -12.48 -51.81
CA SER A 51 4.12 -11.98 -52.92
C SER A 51 3.93 -10.47 -52.79
N ASN A 52 4.50 -9.78 -53.76
CA ASN A 52 4.33 -8.38 -54.11
C ASN A 52 2.88 -8.14 -54.57
N SER A 53 2.16 -7.18 -53.98
CA SER A 53 0.94 -6.62 -54.57
C SER A 53 0.74 -5.17 -54.13
N GLN A 54 1.20 -4.27 -55.00
CA GLN A 54 0.63 -2.93 -55.14
C GLN A 54 -0.83 -3.07 -55.61
N SER A 55 -1.78 -2.49 -54.89
CA SER A 55 -3.02 -2.03 -55.49
C SER A 55 -3.59 -0.88 -54.67
N SER A 56 -3.62 0.27 -55.34
CA SER A 56 -4.33 1.49 -55.03
C SER A 56 -5.78 1.27 -54.60
N SER A 57 -6.16 1.85 -53.47
CA SER A 57 -7.55 2.22 -53.19
C SER A 57 -7.55 3.54 -52.41
N GLN A 58 -7.68 4.64 -53.14
CA GLN A 58 -8.16 5.91 -52.62
C GLN A 58 -9.62 5.68 -52.19
N ASP A 59 -9.82 5.34 -50.93
CA ASP A 59 -11.14 5.29 -50.33
C ASP A 59 -11.31 6.57 -49.49
N SER A 60 -12.22 7.43 -49.95
CA SER A 60 -12.58 8.69 -49.30
C SER A 60 -13.17 8.41 -47.93
N SER A 61 -12.33 8.45 -46.89
CA SER A 61 -12.72 8.25 -45.51
C SER A 61 -13.58 9.42 -45.04
N LYS A 62 -14.90 9.29 -45.11
CA LYS A 62 -15.79 10.03 -44.21
C LYS A 62 -15.28 9.77 -42.78
N PRO A 63 -15.04 10.80 -41.96
CA PRO A 63 -14.57 10.58 -40.60
C PRO A 63 -15.60 9.70 -39.89
N ARG A 64 -15.24 8.45 -39.58
CA ARG A 64 -16.04 7.62 -38.69
C ARG A 64 -16.21 8.46 -37.43
N LYS A 65 -17.45 8.76 -37.05
CA LYS A 65 -17.74 9.31 -35.73
C LYS A 65 -17.10 8.33 -34.75
N GLU A 66 -15.98 8.72 -34.17
CA GLU A 66 -15.28 7.91 -33.19
C GLU A 66 -16.26 7.68 -32.06
N GLU A 67 -16.66 6.42 -31.89
CA GLU A 67 -17.61 6.02 -30.87
C GLU A 67 -16.98 6.30 -29.50
N ARG A 68 -17.72 6.96 -28.62
CA ARG A 68 -17.30 7.27 -27.25
C ARG A 68 -16.84 5.99 -26.55
N LEU A 69 -15.77 6.07 -25.77
CA LEU A 69 -15.37 4.91 -24.96
C LEU A 69 -16.46 4.61 -23.93
N SER A 70 -16.70 3.33 -23.65
CA SER A 70 -17.78 2.91 -22.77
C SER A 70 -17.63 3.48 -21.36
N ASP A 71 -18.74 3.95 -20.78
CA ASP A 71 -18.87 4.34 -19.37
C ASP A 71 -19.00 3.15 -18.40
N ALA A 72 -18.83 1.93 -18.91
CA ALA A 72 -18.93 0.72 -18.11
C ALA A 72 -17.81 0.68 -17.06
N MET A 73 -18.20 0.87 -15.79
CA MET A 73 -17.30 0.81 -14.65
C MET A 73 -17.35 -0.59 -14.04
N TRP A 74 -16.22 -1.30 -14.09
CA TRP A 74 -16.11 -2.64 -13.54
C TRP A 74 -16.07 -2.59 -12.02
N LYS A 75 -16.71 -3.55 -11.37
CA LYS A 75 -16.54 -3.74 -9.92
C LYS A 75 -15.09 -4.16 -9.62
N PRO A 76 -14.54 -3.86 -8.44
CA PRO A 76 -13.18 -4.25 -8.08
C PRO A 76 -12.89 -5.75 -8.30
N GLU A 77 -13.85 -6.62 -8.05
CA GLU A 77 -13.73 -8.08 -8.23
C GLU A 77 -13.70 -8.50 -9.70
N GLN A 78 -14.29 -7.69 -10.59
CA GLN A 78 -14.24 -7.89 -12.03
C GLN A 78 -12.91 -7.40 -12.61
N GLU A 79 -12.34 -6.33 -12.04
CA GLU A 79 -11.04 -5.83 -12.46
C GLU A 79 -9.91 -6.78 -12.05
N PHE A 80 -9.96 -7.30 -10.82
CA PHE A 80 -8.97 -8.23 -10.28
C PHE A 80 -9.67 -9.50 -9.78
N PRO A 81 -9.86 -10.50 -10.65
CA PRO A 81 -10.52 -11.74 -10.25
C PRO A 81 -9.69 -12.48 -9.20
N GLY A 82 -10.23 -12.59 -7.99
CA GLY A 82 -9.59 -13.24 -6.85
C GLY A 82 -9.88 -12.51 -5.54
N SER A 83 -9.35 -13.04 -4.42
CA SER A 83 -9.40 -12.33 -3.14
C SER A 83 -8.45 -11.13 -3.19
N THR A 84 -8.98 -9.98 -3.60
CA THR A 84 -8.28 -8.68 -3.64
C THR A 84 -7.86 -8.23 -2.25
N THR A 85 -8.71 -8.50 -1.26
CA THR A 85 -8.45 -8.22 0.14
C THR A 85 -7.44 -9.22 0.69
N ILE A 86 -6.40 -8.68 1.34
CA ILE A 86 -5.57 -9.45 2.25
C ILE A 86 -6.53 -9.89 3.35
N ASP A 87 -7.04 -11.12 3.28
CA ASP A 87 -7.88 -11.67 4.33
C ASP A 87 -7.09 -11.63 5.65
N ARG A 88 -7.48 -10.68 6.50
CA ARG A 88 -6.82 -10.40 7.78
C ARG A 88 -6.89 -11.59 8.71
N SER A 89 -7.96 -12.37 8.56
CA SER A 89 -8.23 -13.54 9.39
C SER A 89 -7.51 -14.79 8.88
N ARG A 90 -7.14 -14.84 7.59
CA ARG A 90 -6.52 -16.01 6.96
C ARG A 90 -5.28 -15.62 6.15
N MET A 91 -4.13 -15.59 6.82
CA MET A 91 -2.86 -15.70 6.08
C MET A 91 -2.77 -17.10 5.46
N SER A 92 -2.71 -17.15 4.13
CA SER A 92 -2.44 -18.39 3.42
C SER A 92 -1.09 -18.97 3.87
N ILE A 93 -1.01 -20.30 4.02
CA ILE A 93 0.21 -21.04 4.41
C ILE A 93 1.41 -20.65 3.54
N THR A 94 1.18 -20.40 2.25
CA THR A 94 2.22 -19.97 1.30
C THR A 94 2.84 -18.62 1.69
N ARG A 95 2.03 -17.64 2.12
CA ARG A 95 2.53 -16.34 2.62
C ARG A 95 3.28 -16.49 3.93
N GLU A 96 2.76 -17.28 4.87
CA GLU A 96 3.46 -17.54 6.13
C GLU A 96 4.83 -18.19 5.90
N SER A 97 4.91 -19.16 4.99
CA SER A 97 6.16 -19.81 4.62
C SER A 97 7.17 -18.83 4.01
N GLN A 98 6.72 -17.86 3.20
CA GLN A 98 7.58 -16.83 2.63
C GLN A 98 8.13 -15.88 3.71
N ILE A 99 7.29 -15.46 4.65
CA ILE A 99 7.69 -14.60 5.77
C ILE A 99 8.69 -15.36 6.65
N LEU A 100 8.38 -16.60 7.02
CA LEU A 100 9.26 -17.45 7.82
C LEU A 100 10.60 -17.67 7.12
N ALA A 101 10.61 -17.92 5.81
CA ALA A 101 11.85 -18.10 5.04
C ALA A 101 12.71 -16.82 5.04
N ARG A 102 12.10 -15.63 4.96
CA ARG A 102 12.83 -14.34 5.05
C ARG A 102 13.42 -14.13 6.44
N VAL A 103 12.64 -14.33 7.50
CA VAL A 103 13.09 -14.22 8.89
C VAL A 103 14.18 -15.25 9.19
N ALA A 104 13.99 -16.50 8.78
CA ALA A 104 14.97 -17.57 8.95
C ALA A 104 16.28 -17.24 8.24
N ARG A 105 16.25 -16.69 7.02
CA ARG A 105 17.48 -16.28 6.31
C ARG A 105 18.27 -15.22 7.09
N VAL A 106 17.58 -14.23 7.66
CA VAL A 106 18.21 -13.19 8.50
C VAL A 106 18.76 -13.79 9.80
N ALA A 107 17.99 -14.65 10.47
CA ALA A 107 18.40 -15.31 11.70
C ALA A 107 19.62 -16.23 11.47
N VAL A 108 19.60 -17.05 10.43
CA VAL A 108 20.68 -17.95 10.03
C VAL A 108 21.96 -17.18 9.75
N LYS A 109 21.90 -16.08 8.98
CA LYS A 109 23.07 -15.21 8.74
C LYS A 109 23.65 -14.63 10.04
N SER A 110 22.81 -14.38 11.05
CA SER A 110 23.25 -13.91 12.35
C SER A 110 23.82 -15.02 13.23
N ILE A 111 23.32 -16.25 13.13
CA ILE A 111 23.84 -17.42 13.84
C ILE A 111 25.25 -17.75 13.35
N PHE A 112 25.50 -17.70 12.03
CA PHE A 112 26.82 -17.92 11.42
C PHE A 112 27.82 -16.76 11.58
N LYS A 113 27.63 -15.87 12.57
CA LYS A 113 28.63 -14.83 12.87
C LYS A 113 29.90 -15.47 13.43
N PRO A 114 31.11 -15.05 12.99
CA PRO A 114 32.37 -15.66 13.41
C PRO A 114 32.53 -15.73 14.93
N SER A 115 32.14 -14.69 15.66
CA SER A 115 32.24 -14.67 17.12
C SER A 115 31.46 -15.79 17.81
N ARG A 116 30.29 -16.16 17.27
CA ARG A 116 29.48 -17.26 17.82
C ARG A 116 30.02 -18.62 17.46
N LEU A 117 30.50 -18.77 16.22
CA LEU A 117 31.14 -19.99 15.76
C LEU A 117 32.41 -20.28 16.54
N ILE A 118 33.19 -19.25 16.91
CA ILE A 118 34.37 -19.40 17.78
C ILE A 118 33.95 -19.91 19.16
N VAL A 119 32.96 -19.29 19.82
CA VAL A 119 32.50 -19.75 21.15
C VAL A 119 31.99 -21.19 21.09
N LEU A 120 31.16 -21.52 20.09
CA LEU A 120 30.67 -22.88 19.88
C LEU A 120 31.82 -23.87 19.64
N GLY A 121 32.78 -23.49 18.78
CA GLY A 121 33.95 -24.30 18.47
C GLY A 121 34.82 -24.54 19.70
N THR A 122 35.09 -23.51 20.50
CA THR A 122 35.87 -23.63 21.74
C THR A 122 35.18 -24.53 22.75
N CYS A 123 33.87 -24.37 22.97
CA CYS A 123 33.12 -25.26 23.86
C CYS A 123 33.14 -26.70 23.34
N SER A 124 32.95 -26.90 22.03
CA SER A 124 32.93 -28.23 21.43
C SER A 124 34.29 -28.93 21.54
N LEU A 125 35.37 -28.20 21.27
CA LEU A 125 36.75 -28.68 21.43
C LEU A 125 37.07 -28.99 22.90
N CYS A 126 36.59 -28.17 23.84
CA CYS A 126 36.75 -28.42 25.27
C CYS A 126 36.04 -29.70 25.69
N THR A 127 34.77 -29.89 25.30
CA THR A 127 34.02 -31.12 25.60
C THR A 127 34.69 -32.35 24.98
N LEU A 128 35.10 -32.28 23.71
CA LEU A 128 35.83 -33.36 23.04
C LEU A 128 37.16 -33.66 23.73
N GLY A 129 37.92 -32.63 24.13
CA GLY A 129 39.16 -32.77 24.88
C GLY A 129 38.94 -33.48 26.22
N LEU A 130 37.92 -33.08 26.98
CA LEU A 130 37.56 -33.72 28.25
C LEU A 130 37.12 -35.18 28.06
N THR A 131 36.32 -35.49 27.03
CA THR A 131 35.97 -36.89 26.74
C THR A 131 37.18 -37.74 26.31
N SER A 132 38.12 -37.14 25.58
CA SER A 132 39.33 -37.84 25.12
C SER A 132 40.24 -38.13 26.32
N TYR A 133 40.32 -37.19 27.25
CA TYR A 133 41.05 -37.35 28.49
C TYR A 133 40.39 -38.40 29.42
N GLU A 134 39.06 -38.41 29.53
CA GLU A 134 38.32 -39.50 30.21
C GLU A 134 38.66 -40.87 29.59
N ALA A 135 38.59 -41.00 28.26
CA ALA A 135 38.91 -42.26 27.59
C ALA A 135 40.34 -42.71 27.87
N HIS A 136 41.30 -41.78 27.87
CA HIS A 136 42.70 -42.08 28.16
C HIS A 136 42.89 -42.62 29.59
N LEU A 137 42.20 -42.06 30.58
CA LEU A 137 42.25 -42.53 31.97
C LEU A 137 41.59 -43.90 32.17
N LEU A 138 40.67 -44.29 31.29
CA LEU A 138 39.96 -45.56 31.32
C LEU A 138 40.71 -46.69 30.59
N LEU A 139 41.70 -46.38 29.75
CA LEU A 139 42.46 -47.38 28.99
C LEU A 139 43.47 -48.11 29.88
N ASP A 140 43.60 -49.43 29.68
CA ASP A 140 44.70 -50.21 30.25
C ASP A 140 46.03 -49.79 29.58
N PRO A 141 47.10 -49.48 30.34
CA PRO A 141 48.44 -49.24 29.79
C PRO A 141 48.97 -50.34 28.87
N ALA A 142 48.49 -51.59 29.00
CA ALA A 142 48.86 -52.73 28.17
C ALA A 142 48.16 -52.75 26.79
N CYS A 143 47.15 -51.89 26.58
CA CYS A 143 46.37 -51.84 25.36
C CYS A 143 47.22 -51.41 24.14
N SER A 144 46.92 -51.98 22.97
CA SER A 144 47.61 -51.61 21.73
C SER A 144 47.30 -50.15 21.35
N ALA A 145 48.29 -49.43 20.80
CA ALA A 145 48.11 -48.02 20.45
C ALA A 145 46.99 -47.79 19.40
N ALA A 146 46.76 -48.76 18.53
CA ALA A 146 45.70 -48.71 17.52
C ALA A 146 44.31 -48.84 18.16
N ASP A 147 44.15 -49.80 19.08
CA ASP A 147 42.89 -50.03 19.80
C ASP A 147 42.59 -48.88 20.76
N ALA A 148 43.61 -48.35 21.45
CA ALA A 148 43.52 -47.18 22.30
C ALA A 148 43.02 -45.94 21.54
N LEU A 149 43.54 -45.68 20.34
CA LEU A 149 43.13 -44.55 19.50
C LEU A 149 41.70 -44.73 18.98
N ALA A 150 41.35 -45.94 18.53
CA ALA A 150 40.00 -46.26 18.05
C ALA A 150 38.96 -46.15 19.17
N PHE A 151 39.26 -46.70 20.35
CA PHE A 151 38.42 -46.58 21.54
C PHE A 151 38.25 -45.12 21.95
N THR A 152 39.34 -44.36 22.07
CA THR A 152 39.30 -42.94 22.46
C THR A 152 38.45 -42.13 21.50
N HIS A 153 38.65 -42.27 20.19
CA HIS A 153 37.85 -41.57 19.19
C HIS A 153 36.35 -41.91 19.29
N LYS A 154 36.01 -43.20 19.42
CA LYS A 154 34.61 -43.64 19.53
C LYS A 154 33.97 -43.19 20.85
N TYR A 155 34.66 -43.38 21.97
CA TYR A 155 34.19 -42.93 23.29
C TYR A 155 33.98 -41.42 23.31
N SER A 156 34.92 -40.65 22.77
CA SER A 156 34.82 -39.19 22.70
C SER A 156 33.64 -38.70 21.87
N THR A 157 33.40 -39.31 20.72
CA THR A 157 32.29 -38.91 19.85
C THR A 157 30.93 -39.27 20.45
N GLU A 158 30.77 -40.48 20.99
CA GLU A 158 29.51 -40.90 21.64
C GLU A 158 29.21 -40.07 22.90
N ASN A 159 30.23 -39.85 23.74
CA ASN A 159 30.07 -39.08 24.97
C ASN A 159 29.98 -37.56 24.73
N PHE A 160 30.47 -37.02 23.61
CA PHE A 160 30.23 -35.62 23.23
C PHE A 160 28.74 -35.34 23.03
N PHE A 161 28.03 -36.21 22.30
CA PHE A 161 26.60 -36.06 22.07
C PHE A 161 25.79 -36.39 23.34
N ALA A 162 26.15 -37.44 24.08
CA ALA A 162 25.49 -37.78 25.34
C ALA A 162 25.60 -36.62 26.35
N SER A 163 26.77 -35.96 26.41
CA SER A 163 27.00 -34.77 27.23
C SER A 163 26.02 -33.62 26.95
N CYS A 164 25.52 -33.48 25.73
CA CYS A 164 24.58 -32.43 25.36
C CYS A 164 23.19 -32.62 26.00
N ILE A 165 22.89 -33.84 26.46
CA ILE A 165 21.65 -34.22 27.14
C ILE A 165 21.87 -34.69 28.59
N TRP A 166 23.05 -34.39 29.17
CA TRP A 166 23.46 -34.84 30.51
C TRP A 166 23.47 -36.36 30.69
N GLU A 167 23.77 -37.10 29.63
CA GLU A 167 23.95 -38.55 29.65
C GLU A 167 25.43 -38.92 29.45
N THR A 168 25.83 -40.11 29.89
CA THR A 168 27.14 -40.72 29.62
C THR A 168 26.92 -42.13 29.11
N ARG A 169 27.71 -42.53 28.10
CA ARG A 169 27.74 -43.90 27.59
C ARG A 169 28.83 -44.68 28.33
N GLU A 170 28.46 -45.85 28.82
CA GLU A 170 29.36 -46.77 29.52
C GLU A 170 30.53 -47.18 28.61
N ALA A 171 31.74 -47.19 29.18
CA ALA A 171 32.97 -47.51 28.44
C ALA A 171 32.96 -48.92 27.86
N GLU A 172 32.46 -49.90 28.63
CA GLU A 172 32.33 -51.30 28.21
C GLU A 172 31.45 -51.43 26.97
N LEU A 173 30.31 -50.75 26.96
CA LEU A 173 29.39 -50.76 25.82
C LEU A 173 30.06 -50.19 24.56
N VAL A 174 30.86 -49.14 24.71
CA VAL A 174 31.60 -48.53 23.60
C VAL A 174 32.70 -49.47 23.08
N ALA A 175 33.43 -50.15 23.98
CA ALA A 175 34.47 -51.13 23.62
C ALA A 175 33.85 -52.35 22.91
N GLN A 176 32.76 -52.90 23.44
CA GLN A 176 32.01 -53.99 22.82
C GLN A 176 31.47 -53.58 21.43
N ALA A 177 31.01 -52.35 21.27
CA ALA A 177 30.55 -51.84 19.97
C ALA A 177 31.67 -51.74 18.92
N LEU A 178 32.94 -51.67 19.33
CA LEU A 178 34.10 -51.75 18.45
C LEU A 178 34.57 -53.20 18.20
N GLY A 179 33.92 -54.19 18.82
CA GLY A 179 34.35 -55.59 18.79
C GLY A 179 35.59 -55.87 19.63
N MET A 180 35.93 -54.96 20.56
CA MET A 180 37.03 -55.13 21.50
C MET A 180 36.52 -55.85 22.74
N ASN A 181 37.37 -56.68 23.35
CA ASN A 181 37.09 -57.24 24.67
C ASN A 181 37.32 -56.15 25.73
N PRO A 182 36.30 -55.72 26.50
CA PRO A 182 36.45 -54.66 27.50
C PRO A 182 37.57 -54.95 28.51
N ASP A 183 37.73 -56.21 28.91
CA ASP A 183 38.74 -56.65 29.89
C ASP A 183 40.18 -56.52 29.37
N GLU A 184 40.37 -56.46 28.05
CA GLU A 184 41.70 -56.32 27.44
C GLU A 184 42.07 -54.85 27.15
N VAL A 185 41.07 -53.96 27.08
CA VAL A 185 41.23 -52.57 26.64
C VAL A 185 41.04 -51.58 27.76
N LEU A 186 40.16 -51.87 28.72
CA LEU A 186 39.79 -50.97 29.81
C LEU A 186 40.48 -51.39 31.12
N LYS A 187 40.89 -50.41 31.90
CA LYS A 187 41.38 -50.63 33.26
C LYS A 187 40.22 -51.08 34.15
N VAL A 188 40.36 -52.24 34.80
CA VAL A 188 39.43 -52.68 35.85
C VAL A 188 39.65 -51.81 37.09
N LEU A 189 38.62 -51.05 37.47
CA LEU A 189 38.66 -50.19 38.64
C LEU A 189 37.95 -50.88 39.82
N ASP A 190 38.67 -51.09 40.92
CA ASP A 190 38.10 -51.65 42.16
C ASP A 190 38.17 -50.62 43.30
N PRO A 191 37.21 -49.67 43.35
CA PRO A 191 37.23 -48.59 44.34
C PRO A 191 36.99 -49.07 45.78
N GLU A 192 36.50 -50.30 45.98
CA GLU A 192 36.25 -50.85 47.32
C GLU A 192 37.55 -51.33 47.97
N ASN A 193 38.47 -51.88 47.18
CA ASN A 193 39.69 -52.51 47.68
C ASN A 193 40.96 -51.69 47.41
N SER A 194 40.90 -50.69 46.52
CA SER A 194 42.07 -49.90 46.10
C SER A 194 41.83 -48.38 46.28
N PRO A 195 42.60 -47.70 47.16
CA PRO A 195 42.44 -46.26 47.36
C PRO A 195 42.84 -45.45 46.12
N GLU A 196 43.78 -45.96 45.30
CA GLU A 196 44.19 -45.32 44.05
C GLU A 196 43.05 -45.35 43.02
N ASP A 197 42.33 -46.47 42.93
CA ASP A 197 41.19 -46.61 42.02
C ASP A 197 39.97 -45.81 42.51
N ALA A 198 39.77 -45.70 43.83
CA ALA A 198 38.78 -44.79 44.40
C ALA A 198 39.09 -43.32 44.05
N GLN A 199 40.36 -42.90 44.14
CA GLN A 199 40.77 -41.55 43.76
C GLN A 199 40.60 -41.31 42.25
N LEU A 200 40.96 -42.28 41.41
CA LEU A 200 40.77 -42.21 39.96
C LEU A 200 39.29 -42.16 39.57
N SER A 201 38.44 -42.95 40.22
CA SER A 201 36.98 -42.93 40.03
C SER A 201 36.38 -41.58 40.39
N LEU A 202 36.80 -40.98 41.51
CA LEU A 202 36.39 -39.62 41.89
C LEU A 202 36.88 -38.58 40.89
N HIS A 203 38.10 -38.72 40.36
CA HIS A 203 38.63 -37.83 39.32
C HIS A 203 37.83 -37.94 38.01
N LEU A 204 37.52 -39.16 37.56
CA LEU A 204 36.67 -39.42 36.40
C LEU A 204 35.27 -38.81 36.58
N GLN A 205 34.67 -38.93 37.75
CA GLN A 205 33.38 -38.30 38.06
C GLN A 205 33.47 -36.76 38.02
N GLY A 206 34.59 -36.18 38.46
CA GLY A 206 34.85 -34.75 38.35
C GLY A 206 34.97 -34.27 36.89
N ILE A 207 35.66 -35.04 36.04
CA ILE A 207 35.79 -34.73 34.61
C ILE A 207 34.44 -34.86 33.91
N TYR A 208 33.70 -35.94 34.18
CA TYR A 208 32.34 -36.16 33.70
C TYR A 208 31.43 -34.98 34.01
N THR A 209 31.41 -34.56 35.28
CA THR A 209 30.57 -33.44 35.73
C THR A 209 30.96 -32.15 35.00
N THR A 210 32.26 -31.86 34.90
CA THR A 210 32.78 -30.69 34.20
C THR A 210 32.37 -30.68 32.73
N ARG A 211 32.53 -31.82 32.06
CA ARG A 211 32.17 -32.01 30.65
C ARG A 211 30.67 -31.82 30.43
N ALA A 212 29.83 -32.45 31.26
CA ALA A 212 28.37 -32.33 31.19
C ALA A 212 27.91 -30.89 31.44
N ILE A 213 28.54 -30.16 32.37
CA ILE A 213 28.32 -28.73 32.59
C ILE A 213 28.66 -27.94 31.31
N VAL A 214 29.88 -28.09 30.78
CA VAL A 214 30.33 -27.33 29.59
C VAL A 214 29.42 -27.60 28.39
N ALA A 215 29.10 -28.86 28.11
CA ALA A 215 28.24 -29.23 26.98
C ALA A 215 26.78 -28.81 27.18
N GLY A 216 26.22 -28.98 28.37
CA GLY A 216 24.87 -28.54 28.71
C GLY A 216 24.71 -27.02 28.57
N PHE A 217 25.66 -26.25 29.13
CA PHE A 217 25.68 -24.78 28.95
C PHE A 217 25.88 -24.39 27.49
N MET A 218 26.72 -25.10 26.73
CA MET A 218 26.87 -24.88 25.30
C MET A 218 25.52 -25.02 24.57
N VAL A 219 24.79 -26.11 24.78
CA VAL A 219 23.48 -26.33 24.12
C VAL A 219 22.47 -25.25 24.52
N ILE A 220 22.34 -24.97 25.83
CA ILE A 220 21.40 -23.96 26.33
C ILE A 220 21.73 -22.58 25.74
N THR A 221 23.00 -22.18 25.75
CA THR A 221 23.42 -20.88 25.21
C THR A 221 23.18 -20.76 23.71
N GLN A 222 23.38 -21.84 22.94
CA GLN A 222 23.05 -21.85 21.51
C GLN A 222 21.54 -21.75 21.27
N VAL A 223 20.72 -22.50 22.02
CA VAL A 223 19.25 -22.42 21.90
C VAL A 223 18.75 -21.01 22.22
N LEU A 224 19.21 -20.41 23.32
CA LEU A 224 18.85 -19.04 23.71
C LEU A 224 19.32 -18.02 22.67
N SER A 225 20.53 -18.20 22.10
CA SER A 225 21.07 -17.37 21.03
C SER A 225 20.20 -17.44 19.77
N ILE A 226 19.79 -18.64 19.35
CA ILE A 226 18.89 -18.85 18.20
C ILE A 226 17.54 -18.17 18.44
N VAL A 227 16.94 -18.35 19.63
CA VAL A 227 15.67 -17.73 19.99
C VAL A 227 15.79 -16.20 19.95
N ARG A 228 16.82 -15.63 20.59
CA ARG A 228 17.07 -14.19 20.60
C ARG A 228 17.25 -13.63 19.20
N GLU A 229 18.05 -14.27 18.36
CA GLU A 229 18.25 -13.81 16.98
C GLU A 229 17.01 -13.97 16.11
N SER A 230 16.23 -15.03 16.30
CA SER A 230 14.94 -15.18 15.61
C SER A 230 13.97 -14.06 16.01
N MET A 231 13.92 -13.69 17.29
CA MET A 231 13.11 -12.57 17.76
C MET A 231 13.59 -11.25 17.17
N LEU A 232 14.89 -10.97 17.19
CA LEU A 232 15.47 -9.75 16.60
C LEU A 232 15.27 -9.70 15.09
N ALA A 233 15.41 -10.83 14.37
CA ALA A 233 15.15 -10.92 12.95
C ALA A 233 13.68 -10.64 12.62
N THR A 234 12.75 -11.11 13.46
CA THR A 234 11.32 -10.82 13.32
C THR A 234 11.04 -9.33 13.50
N HIS A 235 11.59 -8.70 14.55
CA HIS A 235 11.43 -7.26 14.78
C HIS A 235 12.02 -6.43 13.65
N ARG A 236 13.25 -6.74 13.21
CA ARG A 236 13.88 -6.05 12.06
C ARG A 236 13.07 -6.18 10.78
N TYR A 237 12.51 -7.38 10.53
CA TYR A 237 11.63 -7.60 9.39
C TYR A 237 10.38 -6.71 9.50
N MET A 238 9.72 -6.67 10.66
CA MET A 238 8.55 -5.80 10.88
C MET A 238 8.91 -4.32 10.70
N ASP A 239 10.04 -3.87 11.25
CA ASP A 239 10.55 -2.51 11.09
C ASP A 239 10.80 -2.20 9.62
N HIS A 240 11.39 -3.12 8.85
CA HIS A 240 11.59 -2.93 7.43
C HIS A 240 10.28 -2.89 6.63
N VAL A 241 9.25 -3.64 7.05
CA VAL A 241 7.90 -3.53 6.46
C VAL A 241 7.32 -2.14 6.73
N PHE A 242 7.41 -1.64 7.97
CA PHE A 242 6.97 -0.28 8.32
C PHE A 242 7.76 0.81 7.60
N LEU A 243 9.03 0.55 7.30
CA LEU A 243 9.90 1.45 6.54
C LEU A 243 9.77 1.27 5.03
N GLY A 244 8.92 0.38 4.52
CA GLY A 244 8.73 0.15 3.09
C GLY A 244 9.97 -0.38 2.36
N LYS A 245 10.82 -1.13 3.07
CA LYS A 245 12.08 -1.70 2.55
C LYS A 245 11.98 -3.18 2.18
N GLU A 246 10.92 -3.86 2.61
CA GLU A 246 10.68 -5.26 2.27
C GLU A 246 9.88 -5.38 0.95
N PRO A 247 10.33 -6.17 -0.03
CA PRO A 247 9.61 -6.33 -1.29
C PRO A 247 8.29 -7.09 -1.07
N PRO A 248 7.26 -6.86 -1.90
CA PRO A 248 5.98 -7.57 -1.78
C PRO A 248 6.12 -9.10 -1.76
N LEU A 249 5.15 -9.79 -1.15
CA LEU A 249 5.09 -11.25 -1.20
C LEU A 249 4.66 -11.73 -2.59
N ARG A 250 5.13 -12.92 -2.98
CA ARG A 250 4.72 -13.59 -4.23
C ARG A 250 3.31 -14.17 -4.10
N GLY A 251 2.64 -14.32 -5.23
CA GLY A 251 1.32 -14.98 -5.35
C GLY A 251 0.15 -14.03 -5.63
N ILE A 252 0.38 -12.72 -5.61
CA ILE A 252 -0.57 -11.74 -6.19
C ILE A 252 -0.13 -11.48 -7.61
N THR A 253 -1.04 -11.67 -8.55
CA THR A 253 -0.88 -11.33 -9.96
C THR A 253 -1.45 -9.94 -10.23
N GLU A 254 -0.98 -9.28 -11.30
CA GLU A 254 -1.46 -7.97 -11.74
C GLU A 254 -1.39 -6.88 -10.65
N ARG A 255 -0.17 -6.45 -10.30
CA ARG A 255 0.07 -5.34 -9.36
C ARG A 255 0.30 -4.00 -10.08
N ILE A 256 -0.29 -2.94 -9.56
CA ILE A 256 -0.07 -1.55 -9.97
C ILE A 256 0.87 -0.89 -8.98
N ILE A 257 1.85 -0.16 -9.48
CA ILE A 257 2.73 0.67 -8.65
C ILE A 257 2.17 2.09 -8.67
N ARG A 258 1.83 2.64 -7.51
CA ARG A 258 1.32 4.01 -7.41
C ARG A 258 2.27 4.89 -6.59
N LEU A 259 2.74 5.97 -7.18
CA LEU A 259 3.48 7.02 -6.48
C LEU A 259 2.45 7.87 -5.73
N ALA A 260 2.56 7.87 -4.39
CA ALA A 260 1.60 8.47 -3.47
C ALA A 260 2.19 9.64 -2.67
N GLY A 261 3.44 10.03 -2.93
CA GLY A 261 4.08 11.20 -2.34
C GLY A 261 4.16 11.13 -0.82
N ASP A 262 3.91 12.24 -0.16
CA ASP A 262 3.89 12.33 1.30
C ASP A 262 2.56 11.81 1.91
N GLY A 263 1.45 11.86 1.16
CA GLY A 263 0.12 11.37 1.55
C GLY A 263 -0.85 11.33 0.37
N SER A 264 -1.82 10.41 0.39
CA SER A 264 -2.81 10.29 -0.70
C SER A 264 -4.09 9.60 -0.20
N ASP A 265 -5.18 10.38 -0.09
CA ASP A 265 -6.53 9.86 0.22
C ASP A 265 -7.01 8.90 -0.88
N VAL A 266 -6.64 9.17 -2.14
CA VAL A 266 -6.97 8.32 -3.30
C VAL A 266 -6.36 6.93 -3.14
N THR A 267 -5.11 6.88 -2.71
CA THR A 267 -4.39 5.62 -2.49
C THR A 267 -5.00 4.83 -1.35
N GLU A 268 -5.48 5.49 -0.28
CA GLU A 268 -6.24 4.81 0.77
C GLU A 268 -7.51 4.14 0.23
N VAL A 269 -8.29 4.85 -0.60
CA VAL A 269 -9.47 4.29 -1.27
C VAL A 269 -9.10 3.10 -2.16
N SER A 270 -8.03 3.21 -2.95
CA SER A 270 -7.59 2.12 -3.80
C SER A 270 -7.08 0.92 -3.02
N MET A 271 -6.37 1.12 -1.91
CA MET A 271 -5.98 0.02 -1.02
C MET A 271 -7.20 -0.65 -0.39
N ALA A 272 -8.25 0.12 -0.05
CA ALA A 272 -9.50 -0.43 0.44
C ALA A 272 -10.23 -1.30 -0.60
N ARG A 273 -10.25 -0.86 -1.87
CA ARG A 273 -10.96 -1.54 -2.97
C ARG A 273 -10.17 -2.73 -3.55
N TYR A 274 -8.87 -2.58 -3.76
CA TYR A 274 -8.06 -3.57 -4.50
C TYR A 274 -6.98 -4.25 -3.64
N GLY A 275 -6.78 -3.82 -2.39
CA GLY A 275 -5.88 -4.45 -1.44
C GLY A 275 -4.45 -4.61 -1.97
N ALA A 276 -3.98 -5.85 -2.07
CA ALA A 276 -2.60 -6.14 -2.45
C ALA A 276 -2.27 -5.85 -3.93
N HIS A 277 -3.27 -5.57 -4.77
CA HIS A 277 -3.03 -5.20 -6.16
C HIS A 277 -2.44 -3.78 -6.30
N ILE A 278 -2.58 -2.93 -5.29
CA ILE A 278 -1.93 -1.60 -5.26
C ILE A 278 -0.68 -1.69 -4.40
N LEU A 279 0.48 -1.34 -4.99
CA LEU A 279 1.71 -1.10 -4.28
C LEU A 279 1.95 0.42 -4.20
N PRO A 280 1.56 1.08 -3.10
CA PRO A 280 1.84 2.48 -2.89
C PRO A 280 3.34 2.69 -2.63
N VAL A 281 3.87 3.77 -3.21
CA VAL A 281 5.22 4.29 -3.01
C VAL A 281 5.07 5.63 -2.30
N TYR A 282 5.58 5.72 -1.06
CA TYR A 282 5.46 6.93 -0.25
C TYR A 282 6.84 7.50 0.13
N GLU A 283 6.85 8.77 0.52
CA GLU A 283 8.04 9.53 0.89
C GLU A 283 8.33 9.53 2.38
N ASN A 284 7.28 9.54 3.21
CA ASN A 284 7.42 9.64 4.66
C ASN A 284 6.76 8.46 5.41
N PRO A 285 7.54 7.50 5.93
CA PRO A 285 7.00 6.36 6.68
C PRO A 285 6.20 6.75 7.92
N SER A 286 6.49 7.91 8.51
CA SER A 286 5.86 8.34 9.76
C SER A 286 4.40 8.71 9.57
N LYS A 287 4.06 9.39 8.47
CA LYS A 287 2.69 9.79 8.14
C LYS A 287 1.81 8.57 7.82
N TRP A 288 2.39 7.60 7.13
CA TRP A 288 1.70 6.38 6.71
C TRP A 288 1.68 5.26 7.75
N LYS A 289 2.30 5.44 8.92
CA LYS A 289 2.45 4.36 9.91
C LYS A 289 1.13 3.67 10.27
N HIS A 290 0.04 4.43 10.40
CA HIS A 290 -1.29 3.90 10.71
C HIS A 290 -1.86 3.07 9.56
N LEU A 291 -1.81 3.58 8.32
CA LEU A 291 -2.23 2.85 7.12
C LEU A 291 -1.38 1.60 6.90
N ILE A 292 -0.05 1.71 7.07
CA ILE A 292 0.85 0.56 6.97
C ILE A 292 0.48 -0.46 8.03
N ALA A 293 0.31 -0.08 9.30
CA ALA A 293 -0.11 -1.02 10.35
C ALA A 293 -1.41 -1.75 9.98
N PHE A 294 -2.37 -1.02 9.42
CA PHE A 294 -3.67 -1.55 9.02
C PHE A 294 -3.56 -2.54 7.85
N TRP A 295 -2.84 -2.18 6.77
CA TRP A 295 -2.77 -2.97 5.54
C TRP A 295 -1.70 -4.07 5.56
N SER A 296 -0.63 -3.90 6.34
CA SER A 296 0.46 -4.89 6.50
C SER A 296 0.18 -5.96 7.56
N VAL A 297 -1.02 -5.96 8.17
CA VAL A 297 -1.32 -6.82 9.33
C VAL A 297 -0.29 -6.59 10.45
N ASN A 298 -0.11 -5.31 10.81
CA ASN A 298 0.82 -4.81 11.81
C ASN A 298 2.29 -5.21 11.55
N GLY A 299 2.79 -4.95 10.34
CA GLY A 299 4.18 -5.17 9.94
C GLY A 299 4.51 -6.59 9.47
N ARG A 300 3.52 -7.48 9.34
CA ARG A 300 3.75 -8.88 8.94
C ARG A 300 3.87 -9.06 7.43
N VAL A 301 3.08 -8.30 6.66
CA VAL A 301 2.97 -8.43 5.21
C VAL A 301 3.45 -7.14 4.55
N PRO A 302 4.50 -7.17 3.71
CA PRO A 302 4.91 -5.99 2.94
C PRO A 302 3.81 -5.61 1.95
N CYS A 303 3.26 -4.42 2.14
CA CYS A 303 2.17 -3.88 1.33
C CYS A 303 2.48 -2.50 0.75
N VAL A 304 3.69 -1.98 0.96
CA VAL A 304 4.09 -0.61 0.61
C VAL A 304 5.58 -0.56 0.22
N TRP A 305 5.99 0.49 -0.49
CA TRP A 305 7.38 0.77 -0.81
C TRP A 305 7.74 2.20 -0.41
N HIS A 306 8.99 2.44 0.02
CA HIS A 306 9.44 3.76 0.42
C HIS A 306 10.51 4.31 -0.53
N VAL A 307 10.28 5.53 -1.02
CA VAL A 307 11.25 6.32 -1.76
C VAL A 307 11.17 7.73 -1.23
N ALA A 308 12.23 8.22 -0.58
CA ALA A 308 12.23 9.58 -0.05
C ALA A 308 12.07 10.63 -1.16
N SER A 309 11.49 11.78 -0.81
CA SER A 309 11.34 12.94 -1.70
C SER A 309 12.66 13.30 -2.40
N GLY A 310 12.61 13.66 -3.68
CA GLY A 310 13.79 13.91 -4.50
C GLY A 310 14.63 12.68 -4.87
N ASN A 311 14.31 11.48 -4.35
CA ASN A 311 15.10 10.27 -4.60
C ASN A 311 14.51 9.29 -5.63
N TYR A 312 13.44 9.68 -6.33
CA TYR A 312 12.78 8.86 -7.34
C TYR A 312 13.69 8.47 -8.52
N GLY A 313 14.66 9.32 -8.88
CA GLY A 313 15.61 9.06 -9.96
C GLY A 313 16.79 8.17 -9.60
N TYR A 314 17.02 7.83 -8.32
CA TYR A 314 18.19 7.04 -7.94
C TYR A 314 17.93 5.54 -7.98
N ARG A 315 18.87 4.81 -8.57
CA ARG A 315 18.81 3.34 -8.69
C ARG A 315 18.72 2.63 -7.34
N HIS A 316 19.35 3.15 -6.30
CA HIS A 316 19.36 2.51 -4.98
C HIS A 316 17.97 2.52 -4.31
N SER A 317 17.13 3.52 -4.59
CA SER A 317 15.74 3.60 -4.11
C SER A 317 14.85 2.47 -4.62
N TRP A 318 15.25 1.82 -5.72
CA TRP A 318 14.49 0.77 -6.40
C TRP A 318 15.23 -0.57 -6.48
N ALA A 319 16.46 -0.65 -5.93
CA ALA A 319 17.35 -1.77 -6.17
C ALA A 319 16.79 -3.11 -5.64
N SER A 320 16.09 -3.06 -4.50
CA SER A 320 15.48 -4.19 -3.82
C SER A 320 14.03 -4.47 -4.24
N LEU A 321 13.41 -3.59 -5.04
CA LEU A 321 12.08 -3.84 -5.59
C LEU A 321 12.19 -4.77 -6.80
N GLU A 322 11.79 -6.02 -6.63
CA GLU A 322 11.71 -6.99 -7.73
C GLU A 322 10.39 -6.82 -8.49
N VAL A 323 10.43 -6.09 -9.61
CA VAL A 323 9.28 -5.96 -10.52
C VAL A 323 9.35 -7.12 -11.52
N ASP A 324 8.52 -8.14 -11.31
CA ASP A 324 8.44 -9.35 -12.14
C ASP A 324 7.10 -9.42 -12.92
N SER A 325 6.85 -10.55 -13.60
CA SER A 325 5.62 -10.73 -14.39
C SER A 325 4.33 -10.63 -13.57
N SER A 326 4.40 -10.72 -12.24
CA SER A 326 3.24 -10.54 -11.37
C SER A 326 2.77 -9.08 -11.29
N PHE A 327 3.54 -8.12 -11.82
CA PHE A 327 3.14 -6.71 -11.94
C PHE A 327 2.45 -6.38 -13.27
N MET A 328 2.39 -7.35 -14.20
CA MET A 328 1.86 -7.08 -15.53
C MET A 328 0.34 -7.28 -15.56
N LEU A 329 -0.39 -6.23 -15.95
CA LEU A 329 -1.81 -6.32 -16.29
C LEU A 329 -1.99 -7.05 -17.61
N ARG A 330 -2.95 -7.97 -17.68
CA ARG A 330 -3.30 -8.65 -18.92
C ARG A 330 -4.44 -7.92 -19.62
N THR A 331 -4.22 -7.57 -20.89
CA THR A 331 -5.27 -7.03 -21.75
C THR A 331 -6.12 -8.15 -22.37
N THR A 332 -7.32 -7.80 -22.83
CA THR A 332 -8.19 -8.68 -23.64
C THR A 332 -7.51 -9.15 -24.92
N THR A 333 -6.56 -8.35 -25.45
CA THR A 333 -5.72 -8.71 -26.61
C THR A 333 -4.59 -9.70 -26.28
N GLY A 334 -4.41 -10.09 -25.02
CA GLY A 334 -3.34 -10.97 -24.56
C GLY A 334 -1.99 -10.29 -24.33
N LYS A 335 -1.89 -8.97 -24.54
CA LYS A 335 -0.69 -8.17 -24.26
C LYS A 335 -0.53 -7.91 -22.76
N TYR A 336 0.72 -7.82 -22.31
CA TYR A 336 1.12 -7.48 -20.95
C TYR A 336 1.48 -6.00 -20.82
N ILE A 337 0.92 -5.35 -19.80
CA ILE A 337 1.12 -3.92 -19.54
C ILE A 337 1.59 -3.69 -18.11
N LEU A 338 2.70 -2.98 -17.94
CA LEU A 338 3.15 -2.48 -16.65
C LEU A 338 2.43 -1.15 -16.36
N CYS A 339 1.50 -1.16 -15.41
CA CYS A 339 0.76 0.04 -15.04
C CYS A 339 1.47 0.76 -13.88
N ILE A 340 1.83 2.02 -14.11
CA ILE A 340 2.45 2.88 -13.11
C ILE A 340 1.63 4.16 -13.01
N GLU A 341 1.16 4.46 -11.81
CA GLU A 341 0.28 5.61 -11.53
C GLU A 341 1.03 6.60 -10.65
N ALA A 342 0.76 7.89 -10.80
CA ALA A 342 1.23 8.93 -9.88
C ALA A 342 0.05 9.79 -9.47
N ASP A 343 -0.14 9.91 -8.16
CA ASP A 343 -1.07 10.86 -7.56
C ASP A 343 -0.27 12.07 -7.08
N ALA A 344 -0.42 13.19 -7.79
CA ALA A 344 0.18 14.44 -7.36
C ALA A 344 -0.75 15.23 -6.43
N THR A 345 -1.99 14.81 -6.20
CA THR A 345 -2.93 15.61 -5.41
C THR A 345 -2.53 15.67 -3.94
N ASN A 346 -2.67 16.85 -3.34
CA ASN A 346 -2.35 17.04 -1.93
C ASN A 346 -3.38 16.38 -1.02
N LEU A 347 -2.89 15.70 0.02
CA LEU A 347 -3.73 15.18 1.10
C LEU A 347 -4.68 16.24 1.66
N ASP A 348 -5.96 15.89 1.81
CA ASP A 348 -7.00 16.75 2.37
C ASP A 348 -7.23 18.09 1.62
N ARG A 349 -6.74 18.27 0.38
CA ARG A 349 -6.84 19.54 -0.36
C ARG A 349 -7.23 19.38 -1.83
N ALA A 350 -7.87 18.26 -2.18
CA ALA A 350 -8.27 17.98 -3.56
C ALA A 350 -9.19 19.05 -4.17
N HIS A 351 -10.06 19.66 -3.37
CA HIS A 351 -10.98 20.71 -3.78
C HIS A 351 -10.41 22.14 -3.66
N GLU A 352 -9.14 22.32 -3.22
CA GLU A 352 -8.51 23.66 -3.22
C GLU A 352 -8.18 24.07 -4.65
N LEU A 353 -9.09 24.82 -5.27
CA LEU A 353 -8.98 25.20 -6.67
C LEU A 353 -7.83 26.20 -6.93
N GLN A 354 -7.38 26.98 -5.94
CA GLN A 354 -6.46 28.11 -6.15
C GLN A 354 -4.96 27.84 -5.90
N LYS A 355 -4.59 26.72 -5.29
CA LYS A 355 -3.18 26.46 -4.93
C LYS A 355 -2.57 25.39 -5.84
N PRO A 356 -1.32 25.59 -6.32
CA PRO A 356 -0.58 24.52 -6.96
C PRO A 356 -0.34 23.42 -5.93
N ASN A 357 -1.00 22.28 -6.15
CA ASN A 357 -1.10 21.19 -5.21
C ASN A 357 -0.44 19.95 -5.80
N ASN A 358 0.89 19.88 -5.71
CA ASN A 358 1.64 18.71 -6.14
C ASN A 358 2.47 18.16 -4.99
N ASP A 359 1.99 17.09 -4.35
CA ASP A 359 2.79 16.28 -3.43
C ASP A 359 3.92 15.57 -4.21
N ILE A 360 3.70 15.27 -5.50
CA ILE A 360 4.70 14.71 -6.41
C ILE A 360 4.81 15.59 -7.65
N THR A 361 6.03 15.98 -8.01
CA THR A 361 6.28 16.72 -9.25
C THR A 361 6.26 15.81 -10.49
N LEU A 362 5.97 16.38 -11.66
CA LEU A 362 6.04 15.62 -12.93
C LEU A 362 7.45 15.06 -13.17
N GLU A 363 8.48 15.81 -12.79
CA GLU A 363 9.88 15.40 -12.84
C GLU A 363 10.12 14.13 -12.03
N GLU A 364 9.72 14.12 -10.76
CA GLU A 364 9.88 12.97 -9.87
C GLU A 364 9.12 11.76 -10.38
N ALA A 365 7.87 11.94 -10.81
CA ALA A 365 7.07 10.87 -11.40
C ALA A 365 7.74 10.30 -12.66
N SER A 366 8.20 11.15 -13.58
CA SER A 366 8.88 10.73 -14.81
C SER A 366 10.17 9.95 -14.54
N GLN A 367 10.92 10.35 -13.51
CA GLN A 367 12.13 9.65 -13.07
C GLN A 367 11.80 8.29 -12.47
N ALA A 368 10.77 8.22 -11.63
CA ALA A 368 10.26 6.98 -11.04
C ALA A 368 9.81 5.99 -12.11
N TYR A 369 9.01 6.45 -13.09
CA TYR A 369 8.54 5.62 -14.21
C TYR A 369 9.72 4.93 -14.90
N ARG A 370 10.76 5.71 -15.26
CA ARG A 370 11.97 5.15 -15.89
C ARG A 370 12.71 4.15 -14.99
N MET A 371 12.78 4.39 -13.68
CA MET A 371 13.43 3.45 -12.76
C MET A 371 12.67 2.15 -12.61
N ILE A 372 11.33 2.22 -12.51
CA ILE A 372 10.45 1.06 -12.40
C ILE A 372 10.49 0.24 -13.70
N GLU A 373 10.43 0.89 -14.87
CA GLU A 373 10.57 0.23 -16.17
C GLU A 373 11.90 -0.50 -16.30
N ARG A 374 13.01 0.14 -15.89
CA ARG A 374 14.34 -0.48 -15.86
C ARG A 374 14.39 -1.65 -14.87
N ALA A 375 13.69 -1.57 -13.75
CA ALA A 375 13.58 -2.69 -12.81
C ALA A 375 12.85 -3.88 -13.43
N ALA A 376 11.73 -3.64 -14.12
CA ALA A 376 10.97 -4.66 -14.83
C ALA A 376 11.77 -5.30 -15.97
N ALA A 377 12.45 -4.48 -16.79
CA ALA A 377 13.24 -4.94 -17.94
C ALA A 377 14.43 -5.86 -17.56
N ARG A 378 14.87 -5.85 -16.30
CA ARG A 378 15.92 -6.77 -15.81
C ARG A 378 15.43 -8.21 -15.58
N LYS A 379 14.12 -8.40 -15.40
CA LYS A 379 13.53 -9.69 -15.01
C LYS A 379 12.57 -10.24 -16.06
N ILE A 380 12.01 -9.38 -16.89
CA ILE A 380 10.94 -9.74 -17.83
C ILE A 380 11.47 -9.56 -19.25
N ASN A 381 11.46 -10.66 -20.01
CA ASN A 381 11.82 -10.62 -21.42
C ASN A 381 10.77 -9.81 -22.19
N ARG A 382 11.25 -8.86 -23.01
CA ARG A 382 10.40 -8.07 -23.90
C ARG A 382 9.71 -8.97 -24.95
N PRO A 383 8.51 -8.60 -25.43
CA PRO A 383 7.88 -7.28 -25.32
C PRO A 383 6.80 -7.15 -24.23
N PHE A 384 6.93 -6.14 -23.37
CA PHE A 384 5.83 -5.58 -22.58
C PHE A 384 5.77 -4.07 -22.80
N ARG A 385 4.57 -3.47 -22.63
CA ARG A 385 4.35 -2.02 -22.72
C ARG A 385 4.18 -1.44 -21.32
N SER A 386 4.59 -0.21 -21.10
CA SER A 386 4.23 0.53 -19.89
C SER A 386 3.05 1.46 -20.15
N LEU A 387 2.24 1.69 -19.13
CA LEU A 387 1.25 2.74 -19.07
C LEU A 387 1.59 3.62 -17.87
N CYS A 388 1.99 4.87 -18.13
CA CYS A 388 2.26 5.87 -17.11
C CYS A 388 1.08 6.84 -16.99
N VAL A 389 0.38 6.82 -15.86
CA VAL A 389 -0.79 7.66 -15.60
C VAL A 389 -0.43 8.70 -14.54
N PHE A 390 -0.74 9.97 -14.80
CA PHE A 390 -0.49 11.08 -13.87
C PHE A 390 -1.81 11.78 -13.54
N LEU A 391 -2.13 11.89 -12.25
CA LEU A 391 -3.25 12.69 -11.74
C LEU A 391 -2.68 14.01 -11.21
N GLY A 392 -3.07 15.13 -11.81
CA GLY A 392 -2.58 16.45 -11.40
C GLY A 392 -3.34 17.60 -12.06
N ASP A 393 -3.06 18.83 -11.65
CA ASP A 393 -3.69 20.02 -12.24
C ASP A 393 -3.12 20.28 -13.64
N SER A 394 -3.94 20.07 -14.68
CA SER A 394 -3.47 20.16 -16.06
C SER A 394 -3.08 21.57 -16.49
N LEU A 395 -3.60 22.60 -15.81
CA LEU A 395 -3.31 24.02 -16.08
C LEU A 395 -2.19 24.58 -15.20
N GLN A 396 -1.63 23.77 -14.30
CA GLN A 396 -0.52 24.18 -13.48
C GLN A 396 0.68 24.58 -14.35
N LEU A 397 1.26 25.74 -14.06
CA LEU A 397 2.45 26.21 -14.76
C LEU A 397 3.69 25.44 -14.28
N CYS A 398 4.39 24.85 -15.23
CA CYS A 398 5.69 24.23 -15.03
C CYS A 398 6.79 25.16 -15.51
N ASP A 399 7.86 25.26 -14.73
CA ASP A 399 9.09 25.92 -15.16
C ASP A 399 9.79 25.06 -16.22
N THR A 400 10.23 25.68 -17.31
CA THR A 400 10.99 25.02 -18.38
C THR A 400 12.50 25.26 -18.29
N GLY A 401 12.96 25.95 -17.23
CA GLY A 401 14.37 26.34 -17.05
C GLY A 401 14.72 27.65 -17.76
N GLY A 402 13.74 28.52 -18.02
CA GLY A 402 13.87 29.79 -18.73
C GLY A 402 12.83 30.83 -18.28
N THR A 403 12.60 31.89 -19.07
CA THR A 403 11.56 32.91 -18.77
C THR A 403 10.16 32.48 -19.22
N SER A 404 10.02 31.32 -19.88
CA SER A 404 8.75 30.77 -20.35
C SER A 404 8.18 29.74 -19.39
N PHE A 405 6.90 29.88 -19.10
CA PHE A 405 6.10 28.87 -18.41
C PHE A 405 5.21 28.16 -19.42
N VAL A 406 5.08 26.85 -19.29
CA VAL A 406 4.09 26.05 -20.04
C VAL A 406 3.19 25.36 -19.04
N THR A 407 1.96 25.06 -19.44
CA THR A 407 1.07 24.25 -18.60
C THR A 407 1.57 22.81 -18.50
N LEU A 408 1.20 22.11 -17.43
CA LEU A 408 1.49 20.69 -17.23
C LEU A 408 1.03 19.86 -18.43
N ARG A 409 -0.17 20.16 -18.94
CA ARG A 409 -0.74 19.55 -20.14
C ARG A 409 0.13 19.73 -21.38
N GLU A 410 0.56 20.96 -21.66
CA GLU A 410 1.44 21.26 -22.79
C GLU A 410 2.77 20.55 -22.66
N ARG A 411 3.36 20.55 -21.46
CA ARG A 411 4.62 19.85 -21.20
C ARG A 411 4.51 18.36 -21.46
N ILE A 412 3.45 17.71 -20.98
CA ILE A 412 3.22 16.28 -21.21
C ILE A 412 3.07 16.00 -22.70
N HIS A 413 2.35 16.85 -23.43
CA HIS A 413 2.20 16.72 -24.88
C HIS A 413 3.55 16.83 -25.62
N LEU A 414 4.39 17.80 -25.23
CA LEU A 414 5.68 18.06 -25.87
C LEU A 414 6.73 16.99 -25.53
N LYS A 415 6.86 16.61 -24.26
CA LYS A 415 7.92 15.71 -23.78
C LYS A 415 7.53 14.23 -23.78
N LYS A 416 6.23 13.91 -23.84
CA LYS A 416 5.69 12.55 -23.76
C LYS A 416 6.20 11.78 -22.53
N GLU A 417 6.29 12.47 -21.40
CA GLU A 417 6.74 11.90 -20.11
C GLU A 417 5.66 11.02 -19.45
N VAL A 418 4.40 11.22 -19.82
CA VAL A 418 3.19 10.57 -19.30
C VAL A 418 2.34 10.10 -20.47
N ASP A 419 1.72 8.93 -20.36
CA ASP A 419 0.81 8.38 -21.37
C ASP A 419 -0.61 8.97 -21.24
N VAL A 420 -1.11 9.09 -20.01
CA VAL A 420 -2.45 9.59 -19.70
C VAL A 420 -2.40 10.58 -18.51
N LEU A 421 -2.89 11.80 -18.74
CA LEU A 421 -3.10 12.83 -17.73
C LEU A 421 -4.57 12.86 -17.32
N ILE A 422 -4.84 12.60 -16.05
CA ILE A 422 -6.12 12.83 -15.40
C ILE A 422 -6.05 14.23 -14.79
N ASP A 423 -6.92 15.14 -15.26
CA ASP A 423 -7.03 16.47 -14.65
C ASP A 423 -7.63 16.33 -13.25
N ALA A 424 -6.96 16.86 -12.23
CA ALA A 424 -7.45 16.76 -10.86
C ALA A 424 -8.72 17.59 -10.63
N LYS A 425 -8.84 18.78 -11.22
CA LYS A 425 -9.95 19.69 -10.94
C LYS A 425 -11.21 19.32 -11.75
N ALA A 426 -11.07 18.89 -12.99
CA ALA A 426 -12.20 18.75 -13.92
C ALA A 426 -13.27 17.72 -13.49
N PRO A 427 -12.89 16.51 -13.01
CA PRO A 427 -13.85 15.55 -12.46
C PRO A 427 -14.73 16.10 -11.35
N LEU A 428 -14.14 16.90 -10.45
CA LEU A 428 -14.83 17.47 -9.30
C LEU A 428 -15.82 18.54 -9.73
N LEU A 429 -15.40 19.44 -10.63
CA LEU A 429 -16.26 20.49 -11.18
C LEU A 429 -17.45 19.90 -11.94
N LEU A 430 -17.23 18.82 -12.72
CA LEU A 430 -18.32 18.11 -13.40
C LEU A 430 -19.29 17.45 -12.42
N ALA A 431 -18.79 16.86 -11.33
CA ALA A 431 -19.64 16.27 -10.30
C ALA A 431 -20.53 17.33 -9.64
N ILE A 432 -19.98 18.51 -9.36
CA ILE A 432 -20.73 19.66 -8.82
C ILE A 432 -21.81 20.10 -9.82
N LEU A 433 -21.47 20.32 -11.09
CA LEU A 433 -22.45 20.73 -12.10
C LEU A 433 -23.57 19.69 -12.29
N LYS A 434 -23.23 18.40 -12.25
CA LYS A 434 -24.22 17.31 -12.32
C LYS A 434 -25.16 17.30 -11.12
N TRP A 435 -24.68 17.64 -9.93
CA TRP A 435 -25.54 17.84 -8.76
C TRP A 435 -26.43 19.08 -8.94
N CYS A 436 -25.87 20.20 -9.38
CA CYS A 436 -26.62 21.44 -9.61
C CYS A 436 -27.77 21.22 -10.61
N SER A 437 -27.51 20.50 -11.70
CA SER A 437 -28.50 20.15 -12.74
C SER A 437 -29.54 19.12 -12.31
N ARG A 438 -29.54 18.70 -11.04
CA ARG A 438 -30.52 17.77 -10.49
C ARG A 438 -31.34 18.41 -9.38
N PHE A 439 -30.73 19.29 -8.60
CA PHE A 439 -31.36 19.86 -7.40
C PHE A 439 -31.69 21.35 -7.51
N ALA A 440 -31.01 22.10 -8.38
CA ALA A 440 -31.21 23.53 -8.52
C ALA A 440 -32.05 23.93 -9.75
N ASP A 441 -32.56 22.98 -10.54
CA ASP A 441 -33.17 23.28 -11.86
C ASP A 441 -34.33 24.26 -11.85
N LYS A 442 -35.16 24.28 -10.79
CA LYS A 442 -36.37 25.12 -10.74
C LYS A 442 -36.05 26.62 -10.66
N HIS A 443 -35.07 27.00 -9.83
CA HIS A 443 -34.75 28.40 -9.55
C HIS A 443 -33.36 28.79 -10.03
N ARG A 444 -32.51 27.81 -10.35
CA ARG A 444 -31.07 27.94 -10.58
C ARG A 444 -30.35 28.71 -9.47
N THR A 445 -30.92 28.77 -8.27
CA THR A 445 -30.34 29.45 -7.12
C THR A 445 -29.72 28.42 -6.18
N ILE A 446 -28.47 28.66 -5.77
CA ILE A 446 -27.72 27.77 -4.88
C ILE A 446 -27.10 28.61 -3.76
N VAL A 447 -27.15 28.09 -2.54
CA VAL A 447 -26.43 28.68 -1.42
C VAL A 447 -25.03 28.05 -1.36
N LEU A 448 -23.99 28.87 -1.48
CA LEU A 448 -22.60 28.42 -1.42
C LEU A 448 -22.03 28.72 -0.02
N ASP A 449 -21.81 27.67 0.75
CA ASP A 449 -21.25 27.72 2.09
C ASP A 449 -19.80 27.22 2.05
N ALA A 450 -18.90 28.14 1.70
CA ALA A 450 -17.49 27.84 1.49
C ALA A 450 -16.55 28.89 2.08
N THR A 451 -15.30 28.51 2.33
CA THR A 451 -14.27 29.47 2.76
C THR A 451 -13.96 30.51 1.68
N PRO A 452 -13.51 31.73 2.02
CA PRO A 452 -13.25 32.79 1.04
C PRO A 452 -12.33 32.38 -0.12
N LEU A 453 -11.33 31.53 0.14
CA LEU A 453 -10.41 31.03 -0.88
C LEU A 453 -11.09 30.11 -1.91
N ASN A 454 -12.09 29.34 -1.46
CA ASN A 454 -12.80 28.37 -2.30
C ASN A 454 -14.10 28.94 -2.86
N TYR A 455 -14.61 30.02 -2.27
CA TYR A 455 -15.84 30.69 -2.68
C TYR A 455 -15.72 31.24 -4.11
N ALA A 456 -14.72 32.08 -4.39
CA ALA A 456 -14.62 32.76 -5.68
C ALA A 456 -14.49 31.80 -6.89
N PRO A 457 -13.65 30.74 -6.87
CA PRO A 457 -13.60 29.78 -7.97
C PRO A 457 -14.91 29.03 -8.20
N LEU A 458 -15.58 28.60 -7.12
CA LEU A 458 -16.86 27.90 -7.21
C LEU A 458 -17.98 28.82 -7.68
N GLN A 459 -17.98 30.09 -7.25
CA GLN A 459 -18.89 31.10 -7.73
C GLN A 459 -18.75 31.28 -9.24
N VAL A 460 -17.52 31.46 -9.74
CA VAL A 460 -17.26 31.60 -11.18
C VAL A 460 -17.76 30.38 -11.96
N LEU A 461 -17.52 29.16 -11.45
CA LEU A 461 -18.05 27.94 -12.04
C LEU A 461 -19.57 27.96 -12.17
N LEU A 462 -20.27 28.28 -11.08
CA LEU A 462 -21.72 28.24 -11.00
C LEU A 462 -22.36 29.36 -11.86
N GLU A 463 -21.87 30.59 -11.76
CA GLU A 463 -22.37 31.73 -12.52
C GLU A 463 -22.16 31.54 -14.03
N ARG A 464 -21.01 31.00 -14.45
CA ARG A 464 -20.74 30.72 -15.87
C ARG A 464 -21.72 29.69 -16.46
N ASN A 465 -22.26 28.81 -15.62
CA ASN A 465 -23.26 27.81 -16.00
C ASN A 465 -24.70 28.29 -15.74
N GLY A 466 -24.89 29.58 -15.46
CA GLY A 466 -26.19 30.22 -15.34
C GLY A 466 -26.89 29.97 -14.00
N TYR A 467 -26.14 29.67 -12.93
CA TYR A 467 -26.66 29.59 -11.57
C TYR A 467 -26.46 30.92 -10.83
N THR A 468 -27.46 31.31 -10.04
CA THR A 468 -27.37 32.41 -9.08
C THR A 468 -26.80 31.89 -7.78
N VAL A 469 -25.67 32.43 -7.34
CA VAL A 469 -25.00 32.01 -6.11
C VAL A 469 -25.33 32.99 -4.99
N LEU A 470 -25.80 32.45 -3.86
CA LEU A 470 -26.05 33.21 -2.64
C LEU A 470 -25.06 32.79 -1.56
N THR A 471 -24.60 33.76 -0.77
CA THR A 471 -23.94 33.48 0.50
C THR A 471 -24.95 33.03 1.57
N PRO A 472 -24.51 32.36 2.65
CA PRO A 472 -25.40 32.01 3.76
C PRO A 472 -26.10 33.21 4.41
N THR A 473 -25.52 34.41 4.31
CA THR A 473 -26.11 35.65 4.81
C THR A 473 -27.20 36.17 3.88
N GLU A 474 -26.97 36.13 2.56
CA GLU A 474 -27.93 36.61 1.55
C GLU A 474 -29.17 35.72 1.43
N GLU A 475 -29.05 34.43 1.79
CA GLU A 475 -30.20 33.52 1.81
C GLU A 475 -31.33 34.01 2.72
N ILE A 476 -31.00 34.64 3.85
CA ILE A 476 -31.97 35.09 4.86
C ILE A 476 -32.96 36.10 4.26
N ASP A 477 -32.47 36.93 3.33
CA ASP A 477 -33.22 38.00 2.68
C ASP A 477 -33.85 37.57 1.34
N TRP A 478 -33.59 36.34 0.88
CA TRP A 478 -34.05 35.86 -0.42
C TRP A 478 -35.57 35.62 -0.45
N LYS A 479 -36.20 36.01 -1.57
CA LYS A 479 -37.62 35.75 -1.85
C LYS A 479 -37.80 35.12 -3.24
N PRO A 480 -38.61 34.05 -3.37
CA PRO A 480 -38.93 33.44 -4.66
C PRO A 480 -39.78 34.43 -5.48
N GLY A 481 -39.17 35.10 -6.47
CA GLY A 481 -39.87 36.04 -7.36
C GLY A 481 -39.03 37.21 -7.89
N ASN A 482 -37.85 37.47 -7.32
CA ASN A 482 -36.98 38.57 -7.78
C ASN A 482 -36.01 38.20 -8.92
N THR A 483 -35.94 36.93 -9.32
CA THR A 483 -35.07 36.50 -10.42
C THR A 483 -35.85 36.53 -11.74
N SER A 484 -35.61 37.56 -12.56
CA SER A 484 -35.94 37.49 -13.99
C SER A 484 -35.23 36.29 -14.62
N PRO A 485 -35.86 35.56 -15.56
CA PRO A 485 -35.20 34.47 -16.24
C PRO A 485 -33.90 35.00 -16.88
N PRO A 486 -32.77 34.28 -16.74
CA PRO A 486 -31.55 34.68 -17.42
C PRO A 486 -31.83 34.71 -18.93
N PRO A 487 -31.29 35.70 -19.67
CA PRO A 487 -31.40 35.70 -21.12
C PRO A 487 -30.86 34.37 -21.67
N PRO A 488 -31.48 33.79 -22.71
CA PRO A 488 -31.01 32.55 -23.30
C PRO A 488 -29.54 32.68 -23.65
N VAL A 489 -28.72 31.78 -23.11
CA VAL A 489 -27.28 31.72 -23.37
C VAL A 489 -27.10 31.44 -24.86
N GLU A 490 -26.66 32.44 -25.62
CA GLU A 490 -26.24 32.27 -27.00
C GLU A 490 -25.14 31.21 -27.06
N ALA A 491 -25.26 30.30 -28.03
CA ALA A 491 -24.29 29.25 -28.29
C ALA A 491 -22.87 29.83 -28.45
N PRO A 492 -21.81 29.08 -28.11
CA PRO A 492 -20.44 29.60 -28.10
C PRO A 492 -20.05 30.23 -29.44
N ILE A 493 -19.74 31.52 -29.40
CA ILE A 493 -19.23 32.31 -30.52
C ILE A 493 -17.87 31.73 -30.93
N SER A 494 -17.71 31.45 -32.22
CA SER A 494 -16.43 30.99 -32.79
C SER A 494 -15.33 32.04 -32.59
N PRO A 495 -14.06 31.63 -32.36
CA PRO A 495 -12.97 32.55 -32.08
C PRO A 495 -12.51 33.24 -33.37
N GLY A 496 -13.12 34.38 -33.65
CA GLY A 496 -12.75 35.24 -34.77
C GLY A 496 -13.63 36.48 -34.78
N ASP A 497 -13.28 37.46 -33.94
CA ASP A 497 -13.44 38.90 -34.18
C ASP A 497 -13.47 39.68 -32.85
N LEU A 498 -12.34 40.29 -32.49
CA LEU A 498 -12.27 41.32 -31.45
C LEU A 498 -11.40 42.48 -31.96
N LYS A 499 -12.05 43.55 -32.41
CA LYS A 499 -11.48 44.90 -32.53
C LYS A 499 -12.22 45.85 -31.59
N SER A 500 -11.44 46.41 -30.66
CA SER A 500 -11.51 47.75 -30.06
C SER A 500 -12.89 48.36 -29.74
N VAL A 501 -13.18 48.55 -28.44
CA VAL A 501 -13.67 49.84 -27.91
C VAL A 501 -13.13 50.02 -26.48
N ALA A 502 -12.53 51.18 -26.25
CA ALA A 502 -12.04 51.65 -24.95
C ALA A 502 -13.02 52.66 -24.33
N SER A 503 -12.83 52.91 -23.03
CA SER A 503 -13.33 54.04 -22.20
C SER A 503 -14.50 53.73 -21.26
N SER A 504 -14.26 53.65 -19.95
CA SER A 504 -14.41 54.82 -19.07
C SER A 504 -14.27 54.52 -17.56
N LYS A 505 -13.50 55.42 -16.91
CA LYS A 505 -13.50 55.97 -15.54
C LYS A 505 -13.43 55.10 -14.25
N PRO A 506 -12.62 55.54 -13.25
CA PRO A 506 -12.44 54.87 -11.96
C PRO A 506 -13.39 55.40 -10.88
N VAL A 507 -13.86 54.52 -10.00
CA VAL A 507 -14.53 54.89 -8.74
C VAL A 507 -13.62 54.53 -7.56
N THR A 508 -13.17 55.59 -6.89
CA THR A 508 -12.50 55.63 -5.59
C THR A 508 -13.46 55.22 -4.48
N ALA A 509 -13.06 54.27 -3.62
CA ALA A 509 -13.64 54.10 -2.29
C ALA A 509 -12.57 53.65 -1.29
N SER A 510 -12.28 54.53 -0.33
CA SER A 510 -11.38 54.32 0.81
C SER A 510 -12.05 53.46 1.91
N PRO A 511 -11.29 52.66 2.66
CA PRO A 511 -11.83 51.82 3.73
C PRO A 511 -11.92 52.59 5.07
N LYS A 512 -12.98 52.34 5.85
CA LYS A 512 -13.09 52.72 7.27
C LYS A 512 -12.60 51.56 8.16
N PRO A 513 -11.86 51.84 9.24
CA PRO A 513 -11.37 50.84 10.18
C PRO A 513 -12.40 50.57 11.29
N VAL A 514 -12.49 49.32 11.74
CA VAL A 514 -13.13 48.98 13.02
C VAL A 514 -12.10 48.28 13.89
N THR A 515 -11.87 48.89 15.05
CA THR A 515 -10.87 48.53 16.05
C THR A 515 -11.51 47.72 17.17
N ALA A 516 -10.79 46.69 17.60
CA ALA A 516 -10.62 46.17 18.97
C ALA A 516 -11.76 45.48 19.75
N SER A 517 -11.35 44.30 20.23
CA SER A 517 -11.37 43.86 21.64
C SER A 517 -12.65 43.29 22.22
N SER A 518 -12.62 41.97 22.47
CA SER A 518 -12.87 41.47 23.83
C SER A 518 -12.19 40.13 24.09
N THR A 519 -11.29 40.18 25.08
CA THR A 519 -10.65 39.08 25.78
C THR A 519 -11.62 38.51 26.79
N VAL A 520 -11.87 37.19 26.80
CA VAL A 520 -12.36 36.50 28.01
C VAL A 520 -11.70 35.13 28.11
N SER A 521 -10.88 34.99 29.15
CA SER A 521 -10.32 33.76 29.67
C SER A 521 -11.38 33.01 30.47
N ALA A 522 -11.44 31.68 30.36
CA ALA A 522 -12.00 30.83 31.41
C ALA A 522 -11.35 29.44 31.44
N THR A 523 -10.85 29.12 32.63
CA THR A 523 -10.18 27.91 33.11
C THR A 523 -11.15 26.71 33.19
N PRO A 524 -10.69 25.45 33.12
CA PRO A 524 -11.56 24.28 33.07
C PRO A 524 -11.97 23.80 34.46
N LEU A 525 -13.20 23.32 34.59
CA LEU A 525 -13.65 22.55 35.76
C LEU A 525 -14.13 21.15 35.36
N THR A 526 -13.53 20.23 36.08
CA THR A 526 -13.76 18.80 36.30
C THR A 526 -15.21 18.35 36.31
N GLY A 527 -15.40 17.11 35.85
CA GLY A 527 -16.71 16.47 35.73
C GLY A 527 -17.31 15.92 37.02
N ALA A 528 -18.56 15.49 36.91
CA ALA A 528 -19.13 14.37 37.64
C ALA A 528 -20.56 14.10 37.14
N LYS A 529 -20.81 12.80 36.89
CA LYS A 529 -22.02 12.03 37.19
C LYS A 529 -23.32 12.29 36.39
N ASN A 530 -23.63 11.26 35.61
CA ASN A 530 -24.94 10.70 35.31
C ASN A 530 -26.00 10.98 36.40
N GLU A 531 -27.11 11.59 35.99
CA GLU A 531 -28.40 11.32 36.60
C GLU A 531 -29.49 11.28 35.53
N LYS A 532 -30.17 10.13 35.51
CA LYS A 532 -31.18 9.70 34.55
C LYS A 532 -32.53 10.23 35.04
N LEU A 533 -33.05 11.27 34.41
CA LEU A 533 -34.38 11.80 34.69
C LEU A 533 -35.28 11.65 33.47
N THR A 534 -36.16 10.67 33.58
CA THR A 534 -37.29 10.38 32.72
C THR A 534 -38.28 11.56 32.81
N ILE A 535 -38.41 12.34 31.74
CA ILE A 535 -39.49 13.32 31.60
C ILE A 535 -40.42 12.81 30.50
N THR A 536 -41.54 12.25 30.92
CA THR A 536 -42.78 12.16 30.14
C THR A 536 -43.32 13.57 29.96
N ALA A 537 -43.22 14.12 28.75
CA ALA A 537 -43.88 15.37 28.37
C ALA A 537 -44.88 15.11 27.24
N ALA A 538 -46.09 15.57 27.49
CA ALA A 538 -47.28 15.39 26.70
C ALA A 538 -47.17 16.00 25.30
N LYS A 539 -47.72 15.27 24.33
CA LYS A 539 -48.03 15.72 22.98
C LYS A 539 -49.13 16.79 23.07
N SER A 540 -48.81 18.05 22.77
CA SER A 540 -49.81 19.09 22.49
C SER A 540 -49.99 19.24 20.97
N PRO A 541 -51.23 19.16 20.45
CA PRO A 541 -51.51 19.44 19.04
C PRO A 541 -52.00 20.88 18.89
N SER A 542 -51.12 21.79 18.51
CA SER A 542 -51.52 23.02 17.81
C SER A 542 -50.40 23.46 16.87
N GLU A 543 -50.18 22.67 15.82
CA GLU A 543 -49.46 23.13 14.63
C GLU A 543 -50.26 24.25 13.97
N THR A 544 -49.93 25.48 14.36
CA THR A 544 -50.11 26.63 13.50
C THR A 544 -49.31 26.36 12.23
N ILE A 545 -49.95 26.45 11.08
CA ILE A 545 -49.34 26.33 9.74
C ILE A 545 -48.29 27.43 9.62
N LYS A 546 -47.07 27.16 10.08
CA LYS A 546 -45.89 27.95 9.75
C LYS A 546 -45.62 27.67 8.29
N ASP A 547 -45.71 28.70 7.45
CA ASP A 547 -45.27 28.66 6.06
C ASP A 547 -43.90 27.98 6.01
N LYS A 548 -43.87 26.75 5.49
CA LYS A 548 -42.63 26.00 5.28
C LYS A 548 -41.87 26.78 4.20
N LYS A 549 -40.99 27.69 4.63
CA LYS A 549 -40.03 28.35 3.73
C LYS A 549 -39.33 27.25 2.93
N GLU A 550 -39.45 27.34 1.62
CA GLU A 550 -38.77 26.42 0.71
C GLU A 550 -37.27 26.51 0.97
N LYS A 551 -36.65 25.39 1.32
CA LYS A 551 -35.20 25.32 1.61
C LYS A 551 -34.44 25.25 0.29
N LEU A 552 -33.50 26.15 0.08
CA LEU A 552 -32.68 26.18 -1.13
C LEU A 552 -31.62 25.06 -1.12
N PRO A 553 -31.20 24.55 -2.29
CA PRO A 553 -30.04 23.67 -2.39
C PRO A 553 -28.78 24.36 -1.87
N ARG A 554 -28.01 23.65 -1.05
CA ARG A 554 -26.80 24.20 -0.41
C ARG A 554 -25.57 23.36 -0.76
N LEU A 555 -24.52 24.03 -1.21
CA LEU A 555 -23.20 23.43 -1.48
C LEU A 555 -22.26 23.82 -0.33
N ILE A 556 -21.76 22.83 0.41
CA ILE A 556 -20.92 23.04 1.61
C ILE A 556 -19.50 22.54 1.34
N TYR A 557 -18.51 23.41 1.51
CA TYR A 557 -17.11 23.04 1.36
C TYR A 557 -16.13 23.86 2.20
N TYR A 558 -15.37 23.16 3.05
CA TYR A 558 -14.27 23.73 3.84
C TYR A 558 -12.96 22.98 3.56
N PRO A 559 -11.79 23.61 3.80
CA PRO A 559 -10.50 23.10 3.35
C PRO A 559 -10.24 21.64 3.72
N THR A 560 -10.59 21.23 4.93
CA THR A 560 -10.41 19.84 5.40
C THR A 560 -11.73 19.09 5.47
N THR A 561 -11.68 17.77 5.35
CA THR A 561 -12.85 16.89 5.51
C THR A 561 -13.54 17.13 6.87
N ALA A 562 -12.79 17.18 7.97
CA ALA A 562 -13.33 17.41 9.31
C ALA A 562 -14.03 18.77 9.46
N ALA A 563 -13.44 19.84 8.92
CA ALA A 563 -14.07 21.17 8.94
C ALA A 563 -15.39 21.19 8.18
N THR A 564 -15.47 20.49 7.04
CA THR A 564 -16.69 20.38 6.25
C THR A 564 -17.78 19.64 7.03
N ILE A 565 -17.45 18.53 7.69
CA ILE A 565 -18.40 17.79 8.54
C ILE A 565 -18.93 18.67 9.70
N ASN A 566 -18.07 19.45 10.35
CA ASN A 566 -18.48 20.37 11.41
C ASN A 566 -19.43 21.47 10.89
N ALA A 567 -19.19 21.96 9.67
CA ALA A 567 -20.08 22.92 9.04
C ALA A 567 -21.46 22.29 8.72
N VAL A 568 -21.48 21.05 8.23
CA VAL A 568 -22.73 20.29 8.02
C VAL A 568 -23.54 20.19 9.32
N HIS A 569 -22.92 19.78 10.43
CA HIS A 569 -23.58 19.75 11.74
C HIS A 569 -24.15 21.12 12.14
N SER A 570 -23.39 22.19 11.92
CA SER A 570 -23.82 23.55 12.26
C SER A 570 -25.05 23.97 11.45
N VAL A 571 -25.05 23.69 10.15
CA VAL A 571 -26.15 24.00 9.23
C VAL A 571 -27.42 23.23 9.59
N LEU A 572 -27.29 21.94 9.93
CA LEU A 572 -28.43 21.10 10.30
C LEU A 572 -29.01 21.47 11.67
N THR A 573 -28.15 21.68 12.67
CA THR A 573 -28.57 22.08 14.03
C THR A 573 -29.32 23.42 14.01
N ALA A 574 -28.90 24.35 13.15
CA ALA A 574 -29.56 25.63 12.96
C ALA A 574 -30.87 25.53 12.12
N GLY A 575 -31.20 24.36 11.59
CA GLY A 575 -32.38 24.12 10.76
C GLY A 575 -32.33 24.81 9.38
N LEU A 576 -31.14 25.26 8.96
CA LEU A 576 -30.95 26.08 7.75
C LEU A 576 -31.15 25.28 6.46
N ALA A 577 -30.77 24.01 6.44
CA ALA A 577 -30.93 23.13 5.30
C ALA A 577 -31.58 21.80 5.70
N ALA A 578 -31.91 20.96 4.72
CA ALA A 578 -32.26 19.55 4.94
C ALA A 578 -31.18 18.68 4.28
N PRO A 579 -30.81 17.52 4.85
CA PRO A 579 -29.72 16.69 4.34
C PRO A 579 -29.83 16.39 2.83
N ARG A 580 -31.04 16.09 2.34
CA ARG A 580 -31.30 15.82 0.91
C ARG A 580 -31.02 16.98 -0.05
N HIS A 581 -30.92 18.21 0.46
CA HIS A 581 -30.62 19.41 -0.32
C HIS A 581 -29.17 19.88 -0.14
N CYS A 582 -28.38 19.17 0.66
CA CYS A 582 -26.97 19.48 0.91
C CYS A 582 -26.07 18.65 -0.01
N CYS A 583 -25.27 19.33 -0.84
CA CYS A 583 -24.09 18.74 -1.45
C CYS A 583 -22.87 19.06 -0.59
N VAL A 584 -22.16 18.00 -0.18
CA VAL A 584 -21.04 18.12 0.74
C VAL A 584 -19.77 17.71 0.02
N LEU A 585 -18.84 18.65 -0.15
CA LEU A 585 -17.55 18.38 -0.80
C LEU A 585 -16.53 17.91 0.24
N ILE A 586 -16.08 16.66 0.12
CA ILE A 586 -15.10 16.06 1.03
C ILE A 586 -13.91 15.50 0.26
N ASN A 587 -12.75 15.46 0.89
CA ASN A 587 -11.52 14.98 0.24
C ASN A 587 -11.30 13.49 0.54
N SER A 588 -11.55 13.07 1.78
CA SER A 588 -11.23 11.73 2.30
C SER A 588 -12.46 10.83 2.43
N PRO A 589 -12.33 9.50 2.22
CA PRO A 589 -13.41 8.54 2.46
C PRO A 589 -13.90 8.51 3.90
N PHE A 590 -13.06 8.94 4.86
CA PHE A 590 -13.46 9.08 6.27
C PHE A 590 -14.72 9.96 6.44
N GLY A 591 -14.85 11.01 5.62
CA GLY A 591 -16.01 11.89 5.64
C GLY A 591 -17.31 11.21 5.21
N LEU A 592 -17.23 10.21 4.32
CA LEU A 592 -18.43 9.47 3.86
C LEU A 592 -19.06 8.68 5.00
N SER A 593 -18.24 8.01 5.83
CA SER A 593 -18.72 7.28 7.01
C SER A 593 -19.44 8.21 7.99
N HIS A 594 -18.88 9.38 8.26
CA HIS A 594 -19.48 10.37 9.17
C HIS A 594 -20.79 10.93 8.60
N LEU A 595 -20.84 11.27 7.31
CA LEU A 595 -22.08 11.72 6.68
C LEU A 595 -23.17 10.64 6.71
N LYS A 596 -22.79 9.37 6.59
CA LYS A 596 -23.73 8.26 6.71
C LYS A 596 -24.30 8.15 8.13
N GLU A 597 -23.47 8.28 9.16
CA GLU A 597 -23.93 8.30 10.56
C GLU A 597 -24.89 9.47 10.82
N ILE A 598 -24.61 10.65 10.26
CA ILE A 598 -25.51 11.81 10.35
C ILE A 598 -26.82 11.56 9.58
N ALA A 599 -26.75 10.97 8.39
CA ALA A 599 -27.92 10.64 7.58
C ALA A 599 -28.84 9.63 8.28
N GLU A 600 -28.26 8.63 8.95
CA GLU A 600 -29.00 7.65 9.75
C GLU A 600 -29.72 8.31 10.95
N TYR A 601 -29.13 9.36 11.54
CA TYR A 601 -29.77 10.13 12.62
C TYR A 601 -30.90 11.05 12.13
N GLU A 602 -30.71 11.68 10.97
CA GLU A 602 -31.68 12.62 10.38
C GLU A 602 -32.76 11.94 9.52
N GLU A 603 -32.64 10.62 9.29
CA GLU A 603 -33.48 9.83 8.38
C GLU A 603 -33.53 10.36 6.93
N GLU A 604 -32.50 11.12 6.52
CA GLU A 604 -32.37 11.68 5.16
C GLU A 604 -30.92 11.58 4.65
N ASP A 605 -30.76 11.16 3.40
CA ASP A 605 -29.45 11.04 2.74
C ASP A 605 -28.88 12.39 2.27
N PHE A 606 -27.55 12.53 2.31
CA PHE A 606 -26.81 13.63 1.68
C PHE A 606 -26.43 13.34 0.22
N TYR A 607 -25.94 14.36 -0.49
CA TYR A 607 -25.22 14.20 -1.75
C TYR A 607 -23.72 14.48 -1.57
N PRO A 608 -22.94 13.52 -1.03
CA PRO A 608 -21.51 13.71 -0.88
C PRO A 608 -20.78 13.64 -2.22
N ILE A 609 -19.81 14.52 -2.43
CA ILE A 609 -18.84 14.46 -3.52
C ILE A 609 -17.47 14.23 -2.87
N CYS A 610 -17.03 12.97 -2.87
CA CYS A 610 -15.73 12.58 -2.35
C CYS A 610 -14.67 12.60 -3.45
N ALA A 611 -13.68 13.48 -3.31
CA ALA A 611 -12.63 13.62 -4.31
C ALA A 611 -11.81 12.32 -4.47
N ALA A 612 -11.43 11.67 -3.36
CA ALA A 612 -10.66 10.44 -3.40
C ALA A 612 -11.37 9.30 -4.14
N GLU A 613 -12.69 9.16 -3.98
CA GLU A 613 -13.46 8.15 -4.73
C GLU A 613 -13.53 8.47 -6.22
N ILE A 614 -13.76 9.74 -6.58
CA ILE A 614 -13.79 10.17 -7.98
C ILE A 614 -12.44 9.93 -8.64
N TYR A 615 -11.35 10.32 -8.00
CA TYR A 615 -10.01 10.11 -8.53
C TYR A 615 -9.66 8.62 -8.71
N ASP A 616 -10.01 7.78 -7.72
CA ASP A 616 -9.85 6.33 -7.87
C ASP A 616 -10.68 5.77 -9.02
N ASP A 617 -11.91 6.26 -9.21
CA ASP A 617 -12.78 5.87 -10.31
C ASP A 617 -12.15 6.22 -11.68
N TYR A 618 -11.51 7.37 -11.81
CA TYR A 618 -10.80 7.73 -13.05
C TYR A 618 -9.54 6.90 -13.27
N PHE A 619 -8.74 6.61 -12.23
CA PHE A 619 -7.64 5.65 -12.35
C PHE A 619 -8.14 4.28 -12.81
N ARG A 620 -9.20 3.78 -12.17
CA ARG A 620 -9.86 2.53 -12.55
C ARG A 620 -10.36 2.56 -14.00
N GLN A 621 -11.00 3.64 -14.42
CA GLN A 621 -11.51 3.77 -15.78
C GLN A 621 -10.38 3.71 -16.83
N VAL A 622 -9.26 4.39 -16.57
CA VAL A 622 -8.06 4.33 -17.43
C VAL A 622 -7.51 2.90 -17.52
N ARG A 623 -7.48 2.16 -16.40
CA ARG A 623 -7.04 0.75 -16.39
C ARG A 623 -8.00 -0.15 -17.15
N ILE A 624 -9.31 0.01 -16.98
CA ILE A 624 -10.33 -0.75 -17.71
C ILE A 624 -10.20 -0.54 -19.22
N TRP A 625 -10.12 0.71 -19.68
CA TRP A 625 -9.95 0.99 -21.11
C TRP A 625 -8.62 0.45 -21.65
N THR A 626 -7.56 0.50 -20.84
CA THR A 626 -6.28 -0.10 -21.20
C THR A 626 -6.39 -1.63 -21.32
N ARG A 627 -7.10 -2.29 -20.39
CA ARG A 627 -7.37 -3.74 -20.47
C ARG A 627 -8.20 -4.09 -21.69
N MET A 628 -9.15 -3.25 -22.10
CA MET A 628 -9.93 -3.41 -23.33
C MET A 628 -9.10 -3.23 -24.61
N GLY A 629 -7.85 -2.78 -24.51
CA GLY A 629 -6.93 -2.64 -25.64
C GLY A 629 -6.92 -1.25 -26.27
N HIS A 630 -7.56 -0.25 -25.65
CA HIS A 630 -7.50 1.13 -26.13
C HIS A 630 -6.08 1.70 -25.99
N SER A 631 -5.69 2.55 -26.94
CA SER A 631 -4.42 3.26 -26.88
C SER A 631 -4.47 4.40 -25.86
N ALA A 632 -3.31 4.80 -25.32
CA ALA A 632 -3.25 5.90 -24.37
C ALA A 632 -3.76 7.22 -24.99
N ALA A 633 -3.45 7.47 -26.27
CA ALA A 633 -3.95 8.64 -26.99
C ALA A 633 -5.49 8.65 -27.13
N ALA A 634 -6.11 7.47 -27.35
CA ALA A 634 -7.58 7.36 -27.40
C ALA A 634 -8.19 7.63 -26.02
N ILE A 635 -7.58 7.09 -24.95
CA ILE A 635 -8.01 7.34 -23.58
C ILE A 635 -7.89 8.83 -23.22
N GLN A 636 -6.76 9.47 -23.54
CA GLN A 636 -6.58 10.90 -23.28
C GLN A 636 -7.63 11.74 -24.01
N ARG A 637 -7.89 11.44 -25.29
CA ARG A 637 -8.90 12.16 -26.08
C ARG A 637 -10.30 12.03 -25.48
N GLU A 638 -10.66 10.85 -25.00
CA GLU A 638 -11.94 10.62 -24.32
C GLU A 638 -12.03 11.45 -23.03
N LEU A 639 -10.98 11.46 -22.20
CA LEU A 639 -10.93 12.28 -20.99
C LEU A 639 -11.07 13.78 -21.32
N ASP A 640 -10.32 14.26 -22.31
CA ASP A 640 -10.39 15.66 -22.75
C ASP A 640 -11.80 16.03 -23.24
N GLN A 641 -12.46 15.13 -23.97
CA GLN A 641 -13.84 15.34 -24.42
C GLN A 641 -14.85 15.32 -23.26
N ARG A 642 -14.62 14.51 -22.22
CA ARG A 642 -15.45 14.50 -21.00
C ARG A 642 -15.28 15.79 -20.21
N PHE A 643 -14.05 16.30 -20.12
CA PHE A 643 -13.72 17.49 -19.35
C PHE A 643 -13.97 18.80 -20.10
N ALA A 644 -14.21 18.74 -21.41
CA ALA A 644 -14.51 19.91 -22.26
C ALA A 644 -15.50 20.93 -21.66
N PRO A 645 -16.61 20.54 -20.99
CA PRO A 645 -17.56 21.51 -20.43
C PRO A 645 -16.97 22.39 -19.32
N VAL A 646 -15.93 21.95 -18.62
CA VAL A 646 -15.34 22.67 -17.48
C VAL A 646 -13.97 23.27 -17.77
N LEU A 647 -13.29 22.85 -18.85
CA LEU A 647 -11.95 23.36 -19.22
C LEU A 647 -11.93 24.90 -19.41
N GLY A 648 -12.98 25.47 -20.01
CA GLY A 648 -13.09 26.92 -20.19
C GLY A 648 -13.12 27.66 -18.85
N VAL A 649 -13.97 27.20 -17.93
CA VAL A 649 -14.07 27.74 -16.57
C VAL A 649 -12.76 27.57 -15.80
N GLN A 650 -12.11 26.41 -15.90
CA GLN A 650 -10.82 26.17 -15.24
C GLN A 650 -9.75 27.16 -15.70
N THR A 651 -9.75 27.51 -16.98
CA THR A 651 -8.83 28.52 -17.52
C THR A 651 -9.09 29.87 -16.87
N GLU A 652 -10.36 30.30 -16.76
CA GLU A 652 -10.76 31.54 -16.07
C GLU A 652 -10.34 31.53 -14.58
N ILE A 653 -10.59 30.42 -13.86
CA ILE A 653 -10.15 30.24 -12.47
C ILE A 653 -8.63 30.37 -12.35
N SER A 654 -7.87 29.74 -13.25
CA SER A 654 -6.40 29.83 -13.25
C SER A 654 -5.89 31.25 -13.54
N HIS A 655 -6.65 32.08 -14.25
CA HIS A 655 -6.31 33.49 -14.46
C HIS A 655 -6.56 34.34 -13.22
N LEU A 656 -7.63 34.07 -12.47
CA LEU A 656 -7.90 34.73 -11.18
C LEU A 656 -6.78 34.49 -10.17
N GLU A 657 -6.26 33.26 -10.11
CA GLU A 657 -5.11 32.91 -9.26
C GLU A 657 -3.86 33.72 -9.62
N ARG A 658 -3.57 33.84 -10.91
CA ARG A 658 -2.42 34.59 -11.41
C ARG A 658 -2.52 36.06 -11.04
N ALA A 659 -3.71 36.67 -11.23
CA ALA A 659 -3.94 38.06 -10.85
C ALA A 659 -3.73 38.30 -9.35
N SER A 660 -4.23 37.40 -8.50
CA SER A 660 -4.06 37.48 -7.04
C SER A 660 -2.59 37.34 -6.61
N THR A 661 -1.84 36.46 -7.27
CA THR A 661 -0.43 36.20 -6.92
C THR A 661 0.49 37.36 -7.31
N THR A 662 0.26 37.99 -8.46
CA THR A 662 1.06 39.14 -8.91
C THR A 662 0.91 40.33 -7.96
N MET A 663 -0.31 40.62 -7.48
CA MET A 663 -0.55 41.72 -6.54
C MET A 663 0.12 41.54 -5.17
N ARG A 664 0.46 40.31 -4.77
CA ARG A 664 1.18 40.06 -3.50
C ARG A 664 2.70 40.20 -3.61
N LYS A 665 3.25 40.17 -4.82
CA LYS A 665 4.70 40.27 -5.05
C LYS A 665 5.15 41.70 -5.36
N THR A 666 4.23 42.58 -5.74
CA THR A 666 4.40 44.03 -5.85
C THR A 666 4.11 44.69 -4.51
#